data_AF-A0AAW1QVB1-F1
#
_entry.id   AF-A0AAW1QVB1-F1
#
_cell.length_a   1.000
_cell.length_b   1.000
_cell.length_c   1.000
_cell.angle_alpha   90.00
_cell.angle_beta   90.00
_cell.angle_gamma   90.00
#
_symmetry.space_group_name_H-M   'P 1'
#
loop_
_entity.id
_entity.type
_entity.pdbx_description
1 polymer ?
#
loop_
_entity_poly.entity_id
_entity_poly.type
_entity_poly.pdbx_seq_one_letter_code
_entity_poly.pdbx_strand_id
1 'polypeptide(L)'
;MELKSWIPERFTPVVMVVTTPEAEEMVQLNNGLTVVEMLRPHGVFHNLSVPVRTVGEQSYRIRELKLRLHYASSLFQPTPEAAEEYLQGVVKAATQGCESEPAPDIAACLRKGEPPGATPWFDTYQREFMRMLAFGELETFDHPVACLLVAHAGAEDPVQTFQALWAGAALPPLMRAGVMELRLLLHHLLLHDDSRHAEGGYQRAEEKLRVARAALGHAAVGLARVNSGSGDPASQVGYAADPGRWAAALAGAPRDGGAGELAARPAPPPGGLGARLTGANQEALAACLQDLAVRSLLPALEGRVRALNHQVTSTRRGLRNQLKTLLWRKASPAPGAQSGGRESPRPSSSGGSGSGAASVEGQMRALADLAFLMQDYETAASTLRLLAGDLRADKAWRQYAAAQEMLGLALVMLGAPPADAAAAFKEAFLRYSSAAAGPGRPGKDCVRLATRAALLTAAHARSHGNYGEANFALMKAHFPEEGLRAALLLEQAALCLLRVAPPALRKFAFHMVLAGLRYSSCGQSALGARAYRQVLGLYAGRQWAFIEEHLHSVLGARRKEAGDAAGALEHFAAMLVCPQSPRAWQATYLRQFLDTVAAAAAAQGESPVLDLPLPEVDAANVTVVCDDQVCHADGAARALPDEAWRRLEAPLLPGVEAGLPSWLDGGSSRSLAALPAACCVAGEALTVGVILTNPLALDLALSAVRLLYEHDCGEPDDAEAEEQTLSLAPGQRTTLQLVLRVRRAGALTLRGLEWTLNGHARGRRLFEPRRARGRRGRGLAKAPASGSLSFTVLAPAPCLQVALEALPGALLVGELAHARLVLTNAGPAPLRALRCTAAGPDLHLTPDVDGAAGRSATEVGAGLKGAGLGLGLLFSGGRAVYAWPPALELAPGARLEWPLWVHPRAAGALDVSLAFCYEPAQAAQEGMKYRLLRLRRVVDVAPALALTATLTPSVADLNQLLLRLDAEDLQGAGGLRMRQLSCTRPGWGVCSLQAAGSAPPAQETLKPGNSALQPAAPARASEALDAALGAGERAALFFRLHPPDAAAPRINGDAGAGGDAGGPPRLGLHHMYNVLPRGTEAVRAVAQSPARVLHDFGAHGACVAVLRLGLRSCLPERVTVTVSTGAGAETAAWRIREGGDAAAGAGAAPAPAASLDQAAGLRSGAEYVWVAATHTLLPDLAPGAAADVALQVAVFAPGMYEVGDYSIAWTRAGSGVAGGSCPGPSFLFSVEAV
;
A
#
# COMPACT_ATOMS: atom_id res chain seq x y z
N MET A 1 26.00 -8.07 22.41
CA MET A 1 27.34 -8.58 22.81
C MET A 1 28.45 -7.81 22.11
N GLU A 2 29.26 -7.07 22.87
CA GLU A 2 30.56 -6.56 22.45
C GLU A 2 31.63 -7.61 22.77
N LEU A 3 32.39 -8.06 21.77
CA LEU A 3 33.22 -9.26 21.91
C LEU A 3 34.42 -9.05 22.86
N LYS A 4 35.07 -7.87 22.80
CA LYS A 4 36.27 -7.58 23.60
C LYS A 4 36.02 -7.44 25.10
N SER A 5 34.87 -6.92 25.50
CA SER A 5 34.46 -6.82 26.91
C SER A 5 33.91 -8.15 27.43
N TRP A 6 33.20 -8.90 26.58
CA TRP A 6 32.63 -10.20 26.96
C TRP A 6 33.67 -11.30 27.21
N ILE A 7 34.77 -11.33 26.45
CA ILE A 7 35.83 -12.35 26.59
C ILE A 7 36.40 -12.41 28.03
N PRO A 8 36.93 -11.31 28.62
CA PRO A 8 37.49 -11.34 29.97
C PRO A 8 36.43 -11.60 31.05
N GLU A 9 35.14 -11.41 30.77
CA GLU A 9 34.06 -11.76 31.70
C GLU A 9 33.74 -13.26 31.72
N ARG A 10 33.81 -13.93 30.56
CA ARG A 10 33.43 -15.35 30.39
C ARG A 10 34.60 -16.32 30.63
N PHE A 11 35.79 -15.98 30.13
CA PHE A 11 36.96 -16.86 30.16
C PHE A 11 37.84 -16.52 31.36
N THR A 12 37.40 -16.99 32.52
CA THR A 12 38.01 -16.71 33.82
C THR A 12 38.25 -18.00 34.60
N PRO A 13 39.26 -18.06 35.49
CA PRO A 13 39.59 -19.28 36.23
C PRO A 13 38.40 -19.83 37.03
N VAL A 14 38.20 -21.15 36.94
CA VAL A 14 37.21 -21.87 37.74
C VAL A 14 37.84 -22.38 39.03
N VAL A 15 37.18 -22.10 40.15
CA VAL A 15 37.51 -22.63 41.47
C VAL A 15 36.39 -23.56 41.90
N MET A 16 36.73 -24.84 42.05
CA MET A 16 35.82 -25.82 42.62
C MET A 16 35.69 -25.58 44.12
N VAL A 17 34.49 -25.66 44.67
CA VAL A 17 34.26 -25.50 46.12
C VAL A 17 33.70 -26.80 46.68
N VAL A 18 34.29 -27.25 47.79
CA VAL A 18 33.83 -28.38 48.59
C VAL A 18 33.68 -27.89 50.02
N THR A 19 32.51 -28.11 50.61
CA THR A 19 32.12 -27.53 51.89
C THR A 19 31.75 -28.63 52.88
N THR A 20 32.02 -28.42 54.17
CA THR A 20 31.47 -29.31 55.21
C THR A 20 29.97 -29.02 55.40
N PRO A 21 29.15 -30.04 55.73
CA PRO A 21 27.70 -29.85 55.92
C PRO A 21 27.38 -28.77 56.96
N GLU A 22 28.18 -28.67 58.02
CA GLU A 22 27.97 -27.69 59.10
C GLU A 22 28.21 -26.26 58.63
N ALA A 23 29.19 -26.05 57.75
CA ALA A 23 29.46 -24.74 57.17
C ALA A 23 28.32 -24.32 56.23
N GLU A 24 27.80 -25.27 55.44
CA GLU A 24 26.70 -25.04 54.50
C GLU A 24 25.39 -24.71 55.24
N GLU A 25 25.03 -25.51 56.24
CA GLU A 25 23.84 -25.30 57.06
C GLU A 25 23.88 -23.94 57.79
N MET A 26 25.04 -23.56 58.32
CA MET A 26 25.23 -22.31 59.05
C MET A 26 25.04 -21.08 58.15
N VAL A 27 25.58 -21.08 56.92
CA VAL A 27 25.37 -19.97 55.97
C VAL A 27 23.92 -19.94 55.49
N GLN A 28 23.32 -21.11 55.23
CA GLN A 28 21.96 -21.21 54.73
C GLN A 28 20.91 -20.75 55.74
N LEU A 29 21.03 -21.19 57.00
CA LEU A 29 20.09 -20.84 58.08
C LEU A 29 20.11 -19.33 58.37
N ASN A 30 21.31 -18.75 58.41
CA ASN A 30 21.51 -17.37 58.85
C ASN A 30 21.32 -16.33 57.74
N ASN A 31 21.57 -16.69 56.46
CA ASN A 31 21.59 -15.74 55.35
C ASN A 31 20.76 -16.14 54.14
N GLY A 32 20.19 -17.34 54.08
CA GLY A 32 19.45 -17.80 52.91
C GLY A 32 20.29 -18.06 51.66
N LEU A 33 21.61 -18.15 51.81
CA LEU A 33 22.57 -18.34 50.73
C LEU A 33 23.31 -19.65 50.95
N THR A 34 23.72 -20.29 49.86
CA THR A 34 24.75 -21.33 49.92
C THR A 34 26.14 -20.69 50.07
N VAL A 35 27.14 -21.45 50.51
CA VAL A 35 28.52 -20.95 50.67
C VAL A 35 29.08 -20.39 49.36
N VAL A 36 28.83 -21.07 48.23
CA VAL A 36 29.25 -20.58 46.91
C VAL A 36 28.55 -19.27 46.56
N GLU A 37 27.24 -19.17 46.78
CA GLU A 37 26.47 -17.95 46.49
C GLU A 37 26.90 -16.76 47.36
N MET A 38 27.27 -17.02 48.63
CA MET A 38 27.85 -16.02 49.52
C MET A 38 29.18 -15.49 48.99
N LEU A 39 30.04 -16.35 48.44
CA LEU A 39 31.38 -15.99 47.96
C LEU A 39 31.39 -15.34 46.57
N ARG A 40 30.45 -15.69 45.69
CA ARG A 40 30.43 -15.26 44.27
C ARG A 40 30.59 -13.75 44.04
N PRO A 41 29.90 -12.84 44.76
CA PRO A 41 30.05 -11.39 44.54
C PRO A 41 31.47 -10.88 44.82
N HIS A 42 32.24 -11.60 45.62
CA HIS A 42 33.60 -11.24 46.03
C HIS A 42 34.69 -11.83 45.11
N GLY A 43 34.30 -12.56 44.06
CA GLY A 43 35.23 -13.16 43.11
C GLY A 43 35.74 -12.22 42.01
N VAL A 44 35.35 -10.94 42.01
CA VAL A 44 35.78 -9.96 41.01
C VAL A 44 36.80 -9.00 41.63
N PHE A 45 38.00 -8.96 41.07
CA PHE A 45 39.10 -8.13 41.54
C PHE A 45 39.47 -7.08 40.50
N HIS A 46 39.35 -5.81 40.90
CA HIS A 46 39.75 -4.66 40.10
C HIS A 46 41.08 -4.09 40.62
N ASN A 47 41.82 -3.42 39.75
CA ASN A 47 43.08 -2.72 40.09
C ASN A 47 44.14 -3.63 40.74
N LEU A 48 44.20 -4.90 40.34
CA LEU A 48 45.32 -5.76 40.67
C LEU A 48 46.61 -5.19 40.02
N SER A 49 47.75 -5.35 40.68
CA SER A 49 49.05 -4.99 40.11
C SER A 49 50.05 -6.09 40.41
N VAL A 50 49.67 -7.33 40.10
CA VAL A 50 50.49 -8.52 40.32
C VAL A 50 51.38 -8.74 39.09
N PRO A 51 52.72 -8.69 39.23
CA PRO A 51 53.62 -9.04 38.14
C PRO A 51 53.63 -10.56 37.94
N VAL A 52 53.45 -10.99 36.70
CA VAL A 52 53.44 -12.40 36.29
C VAL A 52 54.43 -12.58 35.14
N ARG A 53 55.16 -13.69 35.14
CA ARG A 53 56.09 -14.08 34.08
C ARG A 53 55.78 -15.50 33.61
N THR A 54 55.06 -15.65 32.52
CA THR A 54 54.70 -16.95 31.92
C THR A 54 55.87 -17.53 31.09
N VAL A 55 55.71 -17.63 29.77
CA VAL A 55 56.71 -18.18 28.83
C VAL A 55 57.67 -17.11 28.34
N GLY A 56 57.20 -15.86 28.19
CA GLY A 56 58.03 -14.74 27.81
C GLY A 56 59.09 -14.38 28.85
N GLU A 57 60.19 -13.78 28.40
CA GLU A 57 61.23 -13.30 29.32
C GLU A 57 60.80 -12.07 30.11
N GLN A 58 59.87 -11.28 29.57
CA GLN A 58 59.33 -10.07 30.20
C GLN A 58 58.14 -10.39 31.12
N SER A 59 58.10 -9.75 32.29
CA SER A 59 56.94 -9.81 33.18
C SER A 59 55.87 -8.80 32.74
N TYR A 60 54.60 -9.19 32.76
CA TYR A 60 53.45 -8.30 32.55
C TYR A 60 52.59 -8.25 33.83
N ARG A 61 51.64 -7.32 33.90
CA ARG A 61 50.79 -7.13 35.08
C ARG A 61 49.34 -7.45 34.79
N ILE A 62 48.74 -8.31 35.61
CA ILE A 62 47.30 -8.59 35.58
C ILE A 62 46.60 -7.48 36.37
N ARG A 63 45.72 -6.74 35.70
CA ARG A 63 44.96 -5.61 36.29
C ARG A 63 43.59 -5.99 36.79
N GLU A 64 42.95 -6.92 36.10
CA GLU A 64 41.61 -7.38 36.42
C GLU A 64 41.62 -8.91 36.37
N LEU A 65 41.02 -9.52 37.39
CA LEU A 65 40.86 -10.96 37.48
C LEU A 65 39.50 -11.25 38.09
N LYS A 66 38.78 -12.20 37.51
CA LYS A 66 37.54 -12.72 38.07
C LYS A 66 37.69 -14.21 38.31
N LEU A 67 37.11 -14.72 39.38
CA LEU A 67 37.06 -16.14 39.72
C LEU A 67 35.62 -16.63 39.65
N ARG A 68 35.42 -17.80 39.06
CA ARG A 68 34.12 -18.47 38.99
C ARG A 68 34.09 -19.61 39.99
N LEU A 69 33.29 -19.45 41.04
CA LEU A 69 33.15 -20.42 42.11
C LEU A 69 31.93 -21.31 41.85
N HIS A 70 32.16 -22.63 41.86
CA HIS A 70 31.13 -23.64 41.60
C HIS A 70 31.31 -24.85 42.50
N TYR A 71 30.20 -25.49 42.91
CA TYR A 71 30.25 -26.75 43.63
C TYR A 71 30.77 -27.87 42.72
N ALA A 72 31.53 -28.80 43.29
CA ALA A 72 31.98 -30.02 42.59
C ALA A 72 30.83 -30.77 41.91
N SER A 73 29.65 -30.83 42.55
CA SER A 73 28.45 -31.48 42.02
C SER A 73 27.81 -30.77 40.83
N SER A 74 28.12 -29.48 40.60
CA SER A 74 27.54 -28.66 39.52
C SER A 74 28.44 -28.51 38.29
N LEU A 75 29.68 -29.01 38.37
CA LEU A 75 30.71 -28.94 37.32
C LEU A 75 30.50 -30.02 36.25
N PHE A 76 29.35 -30.00 35.57
CA PHE A 76 29.08 -30.84 34.43
C PHE A 76 28.25 -30.09 33.39
N GLN A 77 28.43 -30.47 32.12
CA GLN A 77 27.64 -29.94 31.03
C GLN A 77 26.24 -30.58 31.05
N PRO A 78 25.15 -29.79 31.11
CA PRO A 78 23.79 -30.33 31.03
C PRO A 78 23.53 -31.02 29.69
N THR A 79 22.64 -32.02 29.69
CA THR A 79 22.21 -32.69 28.46
C THR A 79 21.56 -31.69 27.50
N PRO A 80 21.65 -31.90 26.17
CA PRO A 80 21.05 -31.02 25.17
C PRO A 80 19.56 -30.75 25.41
N GLU A 81 18.82 -31.77 25.83
CA GLU A 81 17.39 -31.71 26.10
C GLU A 81 17.07 -30.83 27.32
N ALA A 82 17.78 -31.04 28.44
CA ALA A 82 17.58 -30.25 29.66
C ALA A 82 18.00 -28.78 29.46
N ALA A 83 19.08 -28.55 28.72
CA ALA A 83 19.51 -27.21 28.35
C ALA A 83 18.46 -26.48 27.49
N GLU A 84 17.85 -27.17 26.51
CA GLU A 84 16.83 -26.56 25.65
C GLU A 84 15.54 -26.24 26.42
N GLU A 85 15.06 -27.13 27.30
CA GLU A 85 13.90 -26.86 28.16
C GLU A 85 14.15 -25.64 29.04
N TYR A 86 15.32 -25.55 29.67
CA TYR A 86 15.71 -24.40 30.48
C TYR A 86 15.72 -23.10 29.66
N LEU A 87 16.35 -23.11 28.48
CA LEU A 87 16.44 -21.93 27.61
C LEU A 87 15.07 -21.46 27.09
N GLN A 88 14.13 -22.38 26.84
CA GLN A 88 12.75 -22.01 26.52
C GLN A 88 12.07 -21.29 27.68
N GLY A 89 12.28 -21.76 28.92
CA GLY A 89 11.81 -21.08 30.14
C GLY A 89 12.42 -19.68 30.30
N VAL A 90 13.72 -19.53 30.04
CA VAL A 90 14.43 -18.24 30.10
C VAL A 90 13.85 -17.25 29.11
N VAL A 91 13.62 -17.65 27.86
CA VAL A 91 13.02 -16.76 26.85
C VAL A 91 11.58 -16.43 27.20
N LYS A 92 10.78 -17.41 27.66
CA LYS A 92 9.40 -17.17 28.09
C LYS A 92 9.31 -16.17 29.24
N ALA A 93 10.26 -16.20 30.18
CA ALA A 93 10.35 -15.23 31.26
C ALA A 93 10.77 -13.84 30.75
N ALA A 94 11.76 -13.78 29.85
CA ALA A 94 12.26 -12.53 29.27
C ALA A 94 11.26 -11.84 28.32
N THR A 95 10.23 -12.54 27.85
CA THR A 95 9.19 -12.00 26.96
C THR A 95 7.91 -11.59 27.70
N GLN A 96 7.83 -11.78 29.02
CA GLN A 96 6.71 -11.31 29.83
C GLN A 96 6.55 -9.79 29.67
N GLY A 97 5.37 -9.33 29.24
CA GLY A 97 5.08 -7.91 28.98
C GLY A 97 5.35 -7.40 27.55
N CYS A 98 6.08 -8.16 26.70
CA CYS A 98 6.37 -7.75 25.31
C CYS A 98 5.15 -7.78 24.37
N GLU A 99 4.04 -8.40 24.77
CA GLU A 99 2.82 -8.47 23.96
C GLU A 99 2.14 -7.10 23.79
N SER A 100 2.24 -6.23 24.79
CA SER A 100 1.59 -4.91 24.81
C SER A 100 2.39 -3.81 24.13
N GLU A 101 3.68 -4.03 23.84
CA GLU A 101 4.49 -2.98 23.21
C GLU A 101 4.16 -2.84 21.73
N PRO A 102 3.91 -1.61 21.22
CA PRO A 102 3.75 -1.36 19.80
C PRO A 102 5.04 -1.75 19.06
N ALA A 103 4.90 -2.35 17.88
CA ALA A 103 6.07 -2.69 17.08
C ALA A 103 6.80 -1.41 16.64
N PRO A 104 8.13 -1.37 16.69
CA PRO A 104 8.88 -0.19 16.28
C PRO A 104 8.65 0.11 14.79
N ASP A 105 8.41 1.38 14.46
CA ASP A 105 8.36 1.83 13.06
C ASP A 105 9.79 1.76 12.47
N ILE A 106 10.06 0.65 11.76
CA ILE A 106 11.35 0.38 11.13
C ILE A 106 11.73 1.51 10.15
N ALA A 107 10.76 2.07 9.43
CA ALA A 107 11.03 3.15 8.48
C ALA A 107 11.44 4.44 9.21
N ALA A 108 10.83 4.74 10.36
CA ALA A 108 11.25 5.85 11.22
C ALA A 108 12.63 5.63 11.84
N CYS A 109 12.91 4.43 12.36
CA CYS A 109 14.22 4.11 12.93
C CYS A 109 15.34 4.27 11.91
N LEU A 110 15.14 3.78 10.69
CA LEU A 110 16.12 3.93 9.60
C LEU A 110 16.34 5.39 9.20
N ARG A 111 15.29 6.23 9.19
CA ARG A 111 15.42 7.68 8.95
C ARG A 111 16.24 8.39 10.04
N LYS A 112 16.11 7.93 11.29
CA LYS A 112 16.85 8.47 12.45
C LYS A 112 18.27 7.90 12.61
N GLY A 113 18.62 6.86 11.85
CA GLY A 113 19.87 6.13 12.04
C GLY A 113 19.92 5.29 13.33
N GLU A 114 18.78 5.07 13.97
CA GLU A 114 18.66 4.29 15.20
C GLU A 114 18.43 2.81 14.88
N PRO A 115 19.04 1.87 15.62
CA PRO A 115 18.78 0.47 15.42
C PRO A 115 17.35 0.11 15.84
N PRO A 116 16.58 -0.59 15.01
CA PRO A 116 15.20 -0.90 15.33
C PRO A 116 15.11 -1.99 16.41
N GLY A 117 14.63 -1.58 17.59
CA GLY A 117 14.18 -2.44 18.69
C GLY A 117 15.30 -3.15 19.47
N ALA A 118 15.29 -3.00 20.79
CA ALA A 118 16.06 -3.88 21.66
C ALA A 118 15.50 -5.32 21.57
N THR A 119 16.37 -6.33 21.69
CA THR A 119 15.97 -7.74 21.77
C THR A 119 16.48 -8.35 23.09
N PRO A 120 15.97 -7.89 24.24
CA PRO A 120 16.49 -8.30 25.56
C PRO A 120 16.37 -9.82 25.81
N TRP A 121 15.35 -10.47 25.24
CA TRP A 121 15.21 -11.93 25.27
C TRP A 121 16.38 -12.63 24.56
N PHE A 122 16.89 -12.07 23.47
CA PHE A 122 18.03 -12.64 22.76
C PHE A 122 19.33 -12.46 23.54
N ASP A 123 19.54 -11.31 24.17
CA ASP A 123 20.72 -11.08 25.02
C ASP A 123 20.73 -12.04 26.23
N THR A 124 19.57 -12.26 26.84
CA THR A 124 19.41 -13.21 27.95
C THR A 124 19.61 -14.65 27.48
N TYR A 125 18.99 -15.02 26.35
CA TYR A 125 19.19 -16.32 25.72
C TYR A 125 20.65 -16.58 25.39
N GLN A 126 21.34 -15.62 24.76
CA GLN A 126 22.72 -15.77 24.33
C GLN A 126 23.64 -16.01 25.53
N ARG A 127 23.45 -15.28 26.63
CA ARG A 127 24.21 -15.45 27.87
C ARG A 127 24.03 -16.86 28.45
N GLU A 128 22.78 -17.29 28.61
CA GLU A 128 22.47 -18.60 29.18
C GLU A 128 22.87 -19.75 28.25
N PHE A 129 22.73 -19.58 26.93
CA PHE A 129 23.18 -20.56 25.94
C PHE A 129 24.68 -20.83 26.04
N MET A 130 25.49 -19.78 26.17
CA MET A 130 26.94 -19.90 26.36
C MET A 130 27.31 -20.57 27.70
N ARG A 131 26.47 -20.39 28.73
CA ARG A 131 26.63 -21.06 30.03
C ARG A 131 26.26 -22.54 29.95
N MET A 132 25.21 -22.91 29.22
CA MET A 132 24.79 -24.30 29.00
C MET A 132 25.81 -25.16 28.22
N LEU A 133 26.83 -24.54 27.65
CA LEU A 133 27.95 -25.20 26.99
C LEU A 133 29.19 -25.35 27.89
N ALA A 134 29.14 -24.84 29.11
CA ALA A 134 30.26 -24.92 30.05
C ALA A 134 30.54 -26.35 30.51
N PHE A 135 31.77 -26.58 30.97
CA PHE A 135 32.25 -27.87 31.50
C PHE A 135 32.19 -29.03 30.50
N GLY A 136 32.36 -28.71 29.20
CA GLY A 136 32.50 -29.70 28.14
C GLY A 136 33.91 -30.28 28.03
N GLU A 137 34.05 -31.35 27.24
CA GLU A 137 35.31 -32.11 27.09
C GLU A 137 36.33 -31.49 26.12
N LEU A 138 35.92 -30.53 25.29
CA LEU A 138 36.75 -29.99 24.20
C LEU A 138 37.63 -28.81 24.61
N GLU A 139 37.40 -28.26 25.80
CA GLU A 139 38.03 -27.04 26.26
C GLU A 139 38.32 -27.08 27.75
N THR A 140 39.51 -26.60 28.13
CA THR A 140 40.03 -26.77 29.49
C THR A 140 39.90 -25.51 30.34
N PHE A 141 39.45 -24.38 29.77
CA PHE A 141 39.25 -23.13 30.52
C PHE A 141 38.09 -23.18 31.52
N ASP A 142 37.13 -24.09 31.33
CA ASP A 142 36.06 -24.37 32.29
C ASP A 142 36.46 -25.50 33.27
N HIS A 143 37.64 -26.09 33.12
CA HIS A 143 38.15 -27.05 34.09
C HIS A 143 38.60 -26.30 35.36
N PRO A 144 38.32 -26.83 36.56
CA PRO A 144 38.79 -26.22 37.78
C PRO A 144 40.32 -26.18 37.80
N VAL A 145 40.89 -25.05 38.20
CA VAL A 145 42.34 -24.87 38.38
C VAL A 145 42.75 -24.92 39.85
N ALA A 146 41.78 -24.69 40.75
CA ALA A 146 41.93 -24.77 42.19
C ALA A 146 40.67 -25.36 42.82
N CYS A 147 40.83 -25.86 44.05
CA CYS A 147 39.76 -26.31 44.92
C CYS A 147 39.82 -25.51 46.23
N LEU A 148 38.70 -24.91 46.62
CA LEU A 148 38.48 -24.25 47.90
C LEU A 148 37.76 -25.23 48.83
N LEU A 149 38.48 -25.70 49.85
CA LEU A 149 37.95 -26.54 50.91
C LEU A 149 37.46 -25.63 52.06
N VAL A 150 36.15 -25.62 52.31
CA VAL A 150 35.53 -24.75 53.32
C VAL A 150 35.06 -25.59 54.50
N ALA A 151 35.54 -25.27 55.69
CA ALA A 151 35.14 -25.94 56.92
C ALA A 151 34.67 -24.94 57.99
N HIS A 152 33.76 -25.39 58.85
CA HIS A 152 33.31 -24.62 60.00
C HIS A 152 34.44 -24.53 61.04
N ALA A 153 34.73 -23.33 61.58
CA ALA A 153 35.80 -23.11 62.57
C ALA A 153 35.59 -23.85 63.91
N GLY A 154 34.39 -24.37 64.13
CA GLY A 154 34.04 -25.26 65.25
C GLY A 154 34.67 -26.66 65.19
N ALA A 155 35.15 -27.12 64.03
CA ALA A 155 35.77 -28.45 63.90
C ALA A 155 36.95 -28.65 64.87
N GLU A 156 37.04 -29.81 65.53
CA GLU A 156 38.07 -30.08 66.55
C GLU A 156 39.49 -29.98 65.98
N ASP A 157 39.77 -30.72 64.90
CA ASP A 157 41.01 -30.66 64.14
C ASP A 157 40.71 -30.18 62.69
N PRO A 158 41.08 -28.93 62.34
CA PRO A 158 40.82 -28.39 61.01
C PRO A 158 41.62 -29.14 59.92
N VAL A 159 42.82 -29.65 60.22
CA VAL A 159 43.69 -30.28 59.22
C VAL A 159 43.11 -31.64 58.81
N GLN A 160 42.72 -32.47 59.77
CA GLN A 160 42.04 -33.75 59.49
C GLN A 160 40.70 -33.53 58.79
N THR A 161 39.95 -32.50 59.19
CA THR A 161 38.67 -32.16 58.55
C THR A 161 38.86 -31.84 57.06
N PHE A 162 39.87 -31.05 56.71
CA PHE A 162 40.17 -30.75 55.30
C PHE A 162 40.62 -31.99 54.50
N GLN A 163 41.43 -32.86 55.10
CA GLN A 163 41.86 -34.11 54.45
C GLN A 163 40.67 -35.04 54.19
N ALA A 164 39.79 -35.21 55.17
CA ALA A 164 38.57 -36.00 55.04
C ALA A 164 37.64 -35.41 53.98
N LEU A 165 37.50 -34.08 53.96
CA LEU A 165 36.65 -33.37 53.00
C LEU A 165 37.12 -33.58 51.55
N TRP A 166 38.43 -33.53 51.29
CA TRP A 166 38.98 -33.80 49.96
C TRP A 166 38.86 -35.29 49.58
N ALA A 167 39.17 -36.20 50.51
CA ALA A 167 39.09 -37.64 50.25
C ALA A 167 37.65 -38.11 49.96
N GLY A 168 36.65 -37.50 50.59
CA GLY A 168 35.22 -37.78 50.39
C GLY A 168 34.54 -36.96 49.29
N ALA A 169 35.26 -36.07 48.60
CA ALA A 169 34.66 -35.16 47.62
C ALA A 169 34.07 -35.93 46.42
N ALA A 170 32.80 -35.66 46.10
CA ALA A 170 32.16 -36.18 44.89
C ALA A 170 32.71 -35.47 43.65
N LEU A 171 33.74 -36.05 43.03
CA LEU A 171 34.43 -35.43 41.90
C LEU A 171 33.54 -35.32 40.64
N PRO A 172 33.68 -34.24 39.86
CA PRO A 172 32.99 -34.03 38.59
C PRO A 172 33.12 -35.23 37.63
N PRO A 173 32.11 -35.52 36.78
CA PRO A 173 32.12 -36.67 35.87
C PRO A 173 33.36 -36.75 34.97
N LEU A 174 33.78 -35.63 34.36
CA LEU A 174 34.94 -35.57 33.49
C LEU A 174 36.29 -35.70 34.25
N MET A 175 36.32 -35.35 35.54
CA MET A 175 37.49 -35.60 36.41
C MET A 175 37.60 -37.10 36.71
N ARG A 176 36.47 -37.77 37.02
CA ARG A 176 36.44 -39.23 37.20
C ARG A 176 36.83 -40.00 35.94
N ALA A 177 36.51 -39.45 34.77
CA ALA A 177 36.88 -40.00 33.47
C ALA A 177 38.34 -39.72 33.05
N GLY A 178 39.11 -38.93 33.81
CA GLY A 178 40.50 -38.57 33.47
C GLY A 178 40.65 -37.57 32.31
N VAL A 179 39.55 -36.93 31.89
CA VAL A 179 39.54 -35.86 30.87
C VAL A 179 39.89 -34.51 31.50
N MET A 180 39.39 -34.25 32.72
CA MET A 180 39.80 -33.11 33.55
C MET A 180 40.97 -33.50 34.46
N GLU A 181 41.94 -32.62 34.65
CA GLU A 181 43.09 -32.87 35.53
C GLU A 181 42.71 -32.86 37.02
N LEU A 182 43.22 -33.82 37.79
CA LEU A 182 43.08 -33.87 39.26
C LEU A 182 44.14 -33.02 40.00
N ARG A 183 45.12 -32.46 39.29
CA ARG A 183 46.18 -31.62 39.87
C ARG A 183 45.67 -30.20 40.11
N LEU A 184 44.90 -30.04 41.18
CA LEU A 184 44.35 -28.76 41.62
C LEU A 184 45.20 -28.12 42.71
N LEU A 185 45.27 -26.80 42.71
CA LEU A 185 45.72 -26.05 43.89
C LEU A 185 44.66 -26.18 44.98
N LEU A 186 45.02 -26.71 46.15
CA LEU A 186 44.11 -26.78 47.30
C LEU A 186 44.30 -25.53 48.18
N HIS A 187 43.21 -24.81 48.42
CA HIS A 187 43.16 -23.72 49.38
C HIS A 187 42.07 -23.98 50.41
N HIS A 188 42.32 -23.59 51.65
CA HIS A 188 41.52 -23.98 52.81
C HIS A 188 40.93 -22.73 53.46
N LEU A 189 39.64 -22.74 53.76
CA LEU A 189 38.93 -21.62 54.37
C LEU A 189 38.18 -22.09 55.61
N LEU A 190 38.49 -21.48 56.75
CA LEU A 190 37.71 -21.62 57.97
C LEU A 190 36.67 -20.51 58.05
N LEU A 191 35.41 -20.88 58.27
CA LEU A 191 34.31 -19.93 58.52
C LEU A 191 33.99 -19.88 60.02
N HIS A 192 34.12 -18.70 60.62
CA HIS A 192 33.73 -18.46 62.00
C HIS A 192 32.35 -17.81 62.05
N ASP A 193 31.43 -18.45 62.76
CA ASP A 193 30.07 -17.96 62.99
C ASP A 193 30.01 -17.08 64.24
N ASP A 194 29.92 -15.75 64.06
CA ASP A 194 29.81 -14.79 65.16
C ASP A 194 28.45 -14.87 65.90
N SER A 195 27.44 -15.55 65.32
CA SER A 195 26.12 -15.71 65.94
C SER A 195 26.08 -16.80 67.02
N ARG A 196 27.06 -17.73 67.02
CA ARG A 196 27.18 -18.80 68.02
C ARG A 196 28.22 -18.41 69.07
N HIS A 197 27.77 -18.19 70.30
CA HIS A 197 28.66 -18.03 71.45
C HIS A 197 29.23 -19.40 71.88
N ALA A 198 30.24 -19.90 71.17
CA ALA A 198 30.99 -21.09 71.57
C ALA A 198 32.07 -20.76 72.63
N GLU A 199 32.41 -21.72 73.49
CA GLU A 199 33.50 -21.57 74.46
C GLU A 199 34.85 -21.28 73.76
N GLY A 200 35.43 -20.12 74.09
CA GLY A 200 36.68 -19.60 73.47
C GLY A 200 36.47 -18.69 72.24
N GLY A 201 35.24 -18.52 71.76
CA GLY A 201 34.85 -17.53 70.73
C GLY A 201 35.77 -17.49 69.49
N TYR A 202 36.00 -16.28 68.98
CA TYR A 202 36.88 -16.02 67.82
C TYR A 202 38.35 -16.38 68.07
N GLN A 203 38.85 -16.21 69.30
CA GLN A 203 40.26 -16.48 69.66
C GLN A 203 40.63 -17.95 69.42
N ARG A 204 39.72 -18.88 69.70
CA ARG A 204 39.91 -20.31 69.41
C ARG A 204 39.97 -20.60 67.91
N ALA A 205 39.25 -19.85 67.08
CA ALA A 205 39.33 -19.97 65.63
C ALA A 205 40.69 -19.47 65.09
N GLU A 206 41.25 -18.42 65.68
CA GLU A 206 42.60 -17.93 65.35
C GLU A 206 43.70 -18.92 65.76
N GLU A 207 43.56 -19.59 66.90
CA GLU A 207 44.49 -20.65 67.31
C GLU A 207 44.46 -21.82 66.32
N LYS A 208 43.26 -22.28 65.95
CA LYS A 208 43.07 -23.32 64.91
C LYS A 208 43.65 -22.91 63.57
N LEU A 209 43.52 -21.63 63.18
CA LEU A 209 44.15 -21.09 61.99
C LEU A 209 45.69 -21.18 62.06
N ARG A 210 46.30 -20.85 63.20
CA ARG A 210 47.76 -20.95 63.38
C ARG A 210 48.25 -22.40 63.22
N VAL A 211 47.54 -23.34 63.84
CA VAL A 211 47.82 -24.78 63.72
C VAL A 211 47.69 -25.23 62.26
N ALA A 212 46.58 -24.88 61.59
CA ALA A 212 46.36 -25.25 60.20
C ALA A 212 47.40 -24.63 59.24
N ARG A 213 47.81 -23.37 59.47
CA ARG A 213 48.87 -22.70 58.68
C ARG A 213 50.24 -23.33 58.86
N ALA A 214 50.55 -23.82 60.07
CA ALA A 214 51.80 -24.52 60.33
C ALA A 214 51.85 -25.87 59.59
N ALA A 215 50.72 -26.57 59.48
CA ALA A 215 50.63 -27.88 58.83
C ALA A 215 50.49 -27.80 57.28
N LEU A 216 49.67 -26.87 56.77
CA LEU A 216 49.26 -26.82 55.36
C LEU A 216 49.89 -25.67 54.58
N GLY A 217 50.57 -24.74 55.26
CA GLY A 217 51.22 -23.57 54.69
C GLY A 217 50.45 -22.26 54.93
N HIS A 218 51.19 -21.18 55.23
CA HIS A 218 50.61 -19.91 55.67
C HIS A 218 49.72 -19.22 54.62
N ALA A 219 50.05 -19.35 53.33
CA ALA A 219 49.26 -18.80 52.22
C ALA A 219 48.10 -19.72 51.76
N ALA A 220 48.06 -20.95 52.27
CA ALA A 220 47.10 -21.97 51.85
C ALA A 220 45.85 -22.05 52.75
N VAL A 221 45.82 -21.31 53.87
CA VAL A 221 44.71 -21.32 54.85
C VAL A 221 44.26 -19.91 55.24
N GLY A 222 42.98 -19.61 54.99
CA GLY A 222 42.28 -18.38 55.39
C GLY A 222 41.26 -18.60 56.51
N LEU A 223 40.88 -17.51 57.18
CA LEU A 223 39.81 -17.46 58.19
C LEU A 223 38.91 -16.27 57.89
N ALA A 224 37.61 -16.49 57.71
CA ALA A 224 36.63 -15.43 57.52
C ALA A 224 35.57 -15.45 58.61
N ARG A 225 35.19 -14.26 59.08
CA ARG A 225 34.09 -14.04 60.02
C ARG A 225 32.79 -13.83 59.27
N VAL A 226 31.72 -14.51 59.69
CA VAL A 226 30.38 -14.40 59.11
C VAL A 226 29.33 -14.27 60.21
N ASN A 227 28.14 -13.76 59.86
CA ASN A 227 26.97 -13.64 60.75
C ASN A 227 27.15 -12.69 61.95
N SER A 228 27.91 -11.61 61.79
CA SER A 228 28.08 -10.60 62.85
C SER A 228 26.91 -9.62 62.97
N GLY A 229 25.96 -9.66 62.03
CA GLY A 229 24.76 -8.80 62.02
C GLY A 229 23.61 -9.35 62.87
N SER A 230 22.73 -8.45 63.31
CA SER A 230 21.54 -8.79 64.13
C SER A 230 20.46 -9.55 63.35
N GLY A 231 20.44 -9.45 62.01
CA GLY A 231 19.39 -10.03 61.14
C GLY A 231 18.11 -9.19 61.05
N ASP A 232 18.07 -8.02 61.69
CA ASP A 232 16.94 -7.09 61.64
C ASP A 232 17.17 -6.00 60.58
N PRO A 233 16.32 -5.89 59.53
CA PRO A 233 16.43 -4.84 58.52
C PRO A 233 16.25 -3.42 59.07
N ALA A 234 15.67 -3.23 60.27
CA ALA A 234 15.59 -1.94 60.95
C ALA A 234 16.89 -1.54 61.68
N SER A 235 17.80 -2.50 61.90
CA SER A 235 19.07 -2.24 62.54
C SER A 235 20.12 -1.77 61.51
N GLN A 236 20.72 -0.58 61.74
CA GLN A 236 21.78 -0.04 60.88
C GLN A 236 23.08 -0.89 60.89
N VAL A 237 23.16 -1.92 61.73
CA VAL A 237 24.36 -2.72 61.97
C VAL A 237 24.41 -3.98 61.08
N GLY A 238 23.33 -4.31 60.36
CA GLY A 238 23.22 -5.59 59.64
C GLY A 238 22.90 -5.53 58.14
N TYR A 239 22.51 -4.37 57.58
CA TYR A 239 22.05 -4.30 56.20
C TYR A 239 23.18 -3.92 55.23
N ALA A 240 23.44 -4.79 54.24
CA ALA A 240 24.30 -4.48 53.11
C ALA A 240 23.69 -3.33 52.29
N ALA A 241 24.52 -2.41 51.77
CA ALA A 241 24.09 -1.26 50.98
C ALA A 241 23.34 -1.57 49.67
N ASP A 242 23.18 -2.85 49.29
CA ASP A 242 22.48 -3.29 48.08
C ASP A 242 21.86 -4.70 48.22
N PRO A 243 20.54 -4.81 48.55
CA PRO A 243 19.84 -6.10 48.60
C PRO A 243 19.76 -6.82 47.24
N GLY A 244 20.07 -6.16 46.12
CA GLY A 244 20.11 -6.74 44.77
C GLY A 244 21.42 -7.46 44.42
N ARG A 245 22.49 -7.28 45.20
CA ARG A 245 23.84 -7.82 44.90
C ARG A 245 23.87 -9.32 44.69
N TRP A 246 23.25 -10.09 45.59
CA TRP A 246 23.20 -11.55 45.46
C TRP A 246 22.19 -11.97 44.40
N ALA A 247 21.01 -11.34 44.34
CA ALA A 247 20.01 -11.65 43.31
C ALA A 247 20.57 -11.56 41.88
N ALA A 248 21.44 -10.58 41.60
CA ALA A 248 22.12 -10.44 40.31
C ALA A 248 23.19 -11.53 40.03
N ALA A 249 23.72 -12.18 41.07
CA ALA A 249 24.73 -13.24 40.99
C ALA A 249 24.12 -14.67 40.94
N LEU A 250 22.80 -14.78 41.06
CA LEU A 250 22.05 -16.03 41.08
C LEU A 250 21.47 -16.33 39.69
N ALA A 251 22.13 -17.17 38.90
CA ALA A 251 21.59 -17.64 37.61
C ALA A 251 20.56 -18.76 37.80
N GLY A 252 19.65 -18.98 36.85
CA GLY A 252 18.76 -20.16 36.92
C GLY A 252 19.52 -21.47 36.67
N ALA A 253 18.87 -22.63 36.85
CA ALA A 253 19.46 -23.92 36.53
C ALA A 253 18.47 -24.84 35.80
N PRO A 254 18.94 -25.80 34.99
CA PRO A 254 18.14 -26.93 34.55
C PRO A 254 17.63 -27.76 35.74
N ARG A 255 16.59 -28.58 35.52
CA ARG A 255 15.96 -29.41 36.57
C ARG A 255 16.94 -30.30 37.35
N ASP A 256 17.95 -30.82 36.67
CA ASP A 256 18.98 -31.69 37.26
C ASP A 256 20.25 -30.93 37.69
N GLY A 257 20.25 -29.60 37.59
CA GLY A 257 21.41 -28.75 37.81
C GLY A 257 22.40 -28.79 36.65
N GLY A 258 23.64 -28.38 36.93
CA GLY A 258 24.73 -28.35 35.95
C GLY A 258 24.99 -26.95 35.40
N ALA A 259 25.97 -26.85 34.51
CA ALA A 259 26.48 -25.56 34.03
C ALA A 259 26.83 -24.60 35.19
N GLY A 260 27.33 -25.15 36.30
CA GLY A 260 27.83 -24.41 37.45
C GLY A 260 26.76 -23.99 38.46
N GLU A 261 25.51 -24.41 38.28
CA GLU A 261 24.39 -24.11 39.18
C GLU A 261 23.76 -25.39 39.75
N LEU A 262 23.18 -25.28 40.95
CA LEU A 262 22.47 -26.37 41.63
C LEU A 262 21.05 -26.52 41.09
N ALA A 263 20.54 -27.76 41.09
CA ALA A 263 19.18 -28.12 40.63
C ALA A 263 18.07 -27.38 41.40
N ALA A 264 18.22 -27.32 42.71
CA ALA A 264 17.27 -26.67 43.61
C ALA A 264 18.03 -25.72 44.53
N ARG A 265 17.40 -24.57 44.80
CA ARG A 265 17.85 -23.62 45.80
C ARG A 265 16.95 -23.70 47.02
N PRO A 266 17.49 -23.56 48.23
CA PRO A 266 16.65 -23.42 49.41
C PRO A 266 15.87 -22.09 49.34
N ALA A 267 14.68 -22.05 49.94
CA ALA A 267 13.88 -20.83 49.95
C ALA A 267 14.58 -19.71 50.76
N PRO A 268 14.52 -18.45 50.30
CA PRO A 268 15.09 -17.34 51.06
C PRO A 268 14.35 -17.17 52.40
N PRO A 269 15.06 -16.93 53.52
CA PRO A 269 14.46 -16.67 54.82
C PRO A 269 13.72 -15.32 54.82
N PRO A 270 12.79 -15.10 55.76
CA PRO A 270 11.98 -13.88 55.83
C PRO A 270 12.80 -12.57 55.95
N GLY A 271 14.06 -12.64 56.40
CA GLY A 271 14.99 -11.49 56.47
C GLY A 271 15.67 -11.09 55.15
N GLY A 272 15.46 -11.84 54.05
CA GLY A 272 16.12 -11.61 52.76
C GLY A 272 17.50 -12.27 52.64
N LEU A 273 18.09 -12.22 51.44
CA LEU A 273 19.41 -12.78 51.15
C LEU A 273 20.52 -11.97 51.84
N GLY A 274 21.41 -12.63 52.58
CA GLY A 274 22.55 -11.97 53.23
C GLY A 274 22.21 -11.19 54.50
N ALA A 275 21.05 -11.43 55.12
CA ALA A 275 20.50 -10.61 56.21
C ALA A 275 21.41 -10.43 57.45
N ARG A 276 22.36 -11.33 57.70
CA ARG A 276 23.30 -11.26 58.84
C ARG A 276 24.75 -10.93 58.42
N LEU A 277 25.00 -10.62 57.14
CA LEU A 277 26.32 -10.28 56.62
C LEU A 277 26.57 -8.76 56.65
N THR A 278 27.37 -8.31 57.61
CA THR A 278 27.76 -6.90 57.74
C THR A 278 28.76 -6.48 56.65
N GLY A 279 28.98 -5.18 56.47
CA GLY A 279 30.03 -4.66 55.58
C GLY A 279 31.43 -5.21 55.92
N ALA A 280 31.74 -5.35 57.21
CA ALA A 280 33.00 -5.94 57.66
C ALA A 280 33.11 -7.44 57.32
N ASN A 281 32.02 -8.21 57.39
CA ASN A 281 32.02 -9.60 56.93
C ASN A 281 32.30 -9.67 55.41
N GLN A 282 31.71 -8.77 54.63
CA GLN A 282 31.91 -8.70 53.18
C GLN A 282 33.35 -8.34 52.81
N GLU A 283 33.96 -7.39 53.51
CA GLU A 283 35.37 -7.03 53.33
C GLU A 283 36.30 -8.21 53.69
N ALA A 284 36.00 -8.94 54.77
CA ALA A 284 36.78 -10.10 55.17
C ALA A 284 36.70 -11.24 54.15
N LEU A 285 35.51 -11.52 53.59
CA LEU A 285 35.32 -12.51 52.53
C LEU A 285 36.06 -12.10 51.25
N ALA A 286 35.98 -10.82 50.87
CA ALA A 286 36.71 -10.28 49.73
C ALA A 286 38.23 -10.37 49.90
N ALA A 287 38.75 -10.01 51.09
CA ALA A 287 40.17 -10.12 51.40
C ALA A 287 40.66 -11.57 51.33
N CYS A 288 39.90 -12.54 51.86
CA CYS A 288 40.24 -13.95 51.77
C CYS A 288 40.32 -14.45 50.32
N LEU A 289 39.35 -14.09 49.46
CA LEU A 289 39.39 -14.49 48.05
C LEU A 289 40.49 -13.77 47.26
N GLN A 290 40.77 -12.51 47.59
CA GLN A 290 41.87 -11.76 46.99
C GLN A 290 43.23 -12.36 47.39
N ASP A 291 43.41 -12.74 48.65
CA ASP A 291 44.62 -13.43 49.12
C ASP A 291 44.79 -14.80 48.43
N LEU A 292 43.71 -15.58 48.26
CA LEU A 292 43.72 -16.80 47.46
C LEU A 292 44.19 -16.53 46.03
N ALA A 293 43.60 -15.52 45.37
CA ALA A 293 43.91 -15.18 43.99
C ALA A 293 45.38 -14.75 43.83
N VAL A 294 45.84 -13.81 44.66
CA VAL A 294 47.14 -13.14 44.51
C VAL A 294 48.29 -13.96 45.07
N ARG A 295 48.15 -14.56 46.25
CA ARG A 295 49.25 -15.22 46.96
C ARG A 295 49.42 -16.70 46.60
N SER A 296 48.35 -17.34 46.13
CA SER A 296 48.33 -18.79 45.92
C SER A 296 48.03 -19.16 44.47
N LEU A 297 46.94 -18.65 43.90
CA LEU A 297 46.48 -19.06 42.57
C LEU A 297 47.39 -18.54 41.44
N LEU A 298 47.62 -17.23 41.35
CA LEU A 298 48.43 -16.65 40.28
C LEU A 298 49.86 -17.23 40.23
N PRO A 299 50.61 -17.36 41.35
CA PRO A 299 51.93 -18.00 41.35
C PRO A 299 51.89 -19.47 40.93
N ALA A 300 50.87 -20.22 41.36
CA ALA A 300 50.72 -21.62 40.99
C ALA A 300 50.42 -21.79 39.49
N LEU A 301 49.54 -20.94 38.93
CA LEU A 301 49.23 -20.93 37.51
C LEU A 301 50.44 -20.54 36.65
N GLU A 302 51.18 -19.52 37.06
CA GLU A 302 52.42 -19.09 36.43
C GLU A 302 53.45 -20.23 36.37
N GLY A 303 53.66 -20.92 37.50
CA GLY A 303 54.52 -22.10 37.56
C GLY A 303 54.04 -23.24 36.64
N ARG A 304 52.73 -23.49 36.62
CA ARG A 304 52.10 -24.53 35.78
C ARG A 304 52.25 -24.25 34.29
N VAL A 305 52.04 -23.01 33.84
CA VAL A 305 52.23 -22.60 32.44
C VAL A 305 53.69 -22.85 32.01
N ARG A 306 54.68 -22.48 32.83
CA ARG A 306 56.09 -22.75 32.52
C ARG A 306 56.41 -24.23 32.45
N ALA A 307 55.90 -25.01 33.40
CA ALA A 307 56.12 -26.45 33.45
C ALA A 307 55.54 -27.15 32.21
N LEU A 308 54.30 -26.81 31.82
CA LEU A 308 53.66 -27.34 30.61
C LEU A 308 54.42 -26.93 29.35
N ASN A 309 54.86 -25.67 29.24
CA ASN A 309 55.64 -25.21 28.09
C ASN A 309 56.97 -25.97 27.95
N HIS A 310 57.67 -26.21 29.07
CA HIS A 310 58.89 -27.01 29.08
C HIS A 310 58.61 -28.46 28.64
N GLN A 311 57.56 -29.08 29.16
CA GLN A 311 57.15 -30.44 28.81
C GLN A 311 56.82 -30.57 27.32
N VAL A 312 55.95 -29.70 26.78
CA VAL A 312 55.58 -29.69 25.36
C VAL A 312 56.81 -29.52 24.46
N THR A 313 57.71 -28.60 24.83
CA THR A 313 58.95 -28.34 24.07
C THR A 313 59.89 -29.54 24.12
N SER A 314 60.08 -30.18 25.28
CA SER A 314 60.96 -31.35 25.43
C SER A 314 60.45 -32.56 24.66
N THR A 315 59.14 -32.85 24.72
CA THR A 315 58.53 -34.01 24.07
C THR A 315 58.59 -33.88 22.55
N ARG A 316 58.34 -32.67 22.02
CA ARG A 316 58.44 -32.42 20.57
C ARG A 316 59.88 -32.42 20.03
N ARG A 317 60.88 -31.96 20.80
CA ARG A 317 62.29 -32.09 20.41
C ARG A 317 62.71 -33.56 20.27
N GLY A 318 62.20 -34.44 21.15
CA GLY A 318 62.38 -35.90 21.07
C GLY A 318 61.70 -36.53 19.85
N LEU A 319 60.43 -36.18 19.59
CA LEU A 319 59.68 -36.70 18.42
C LEU A 319 60.28 -36.23 17.09
N ARG A 320 60.74 -34.99 16.99
CA ARG A 320 61.41 -34.47 15.78
C ARG A 320 62.70 -35.23 15.45
N ASN A 321 63.41 -35.73 16.46
CA ASN A 321 64.60 -36.58 16.27
C ASN A 321 64.23 -38.03 15.91
N GLN A 322 63.11 -38.55 16.41
CA GLN A 322 62.59 -39.88 16.06
C GLN A 322 61.95 -39.93 14.66
N LEU A 323 61.30 -38.84 14.24
CA LEU A 323 60.76 -38.68 12.89
C LEU A 323 61.89 -38.60 11.85
N LYS A 324 63.03 -37.97 12.16
CA LYS A 324 64.22 -38.02 11.29
C LYS A 324 64.75 -39.45 11.08
N THR A 325 64.66 -40.33 12.08
CA THR A 325 65.04 -41.74 11.92
C THR A 325 64.01 -42.59 11.17
N LEU A 326 62.73 -42.20 11.15
CA LEU A 326 61.66 -42.88 10.40
C LEU A 326 61.52 -42.36 8.95
N LEU A 327 61.81 -41.09 8.70
CA LEU A 327 61.71 -40.45 7.38
C LEU A 327 62.88 -40.80 6.43
N TRP A 328 63.94 -41.47 6.91
CA TRP A 328 65.05 -41.98 6.10
C TRP A 328 65.03 -43.47 5.78
N ARG A 329 63.98 -44.22 6.17
CA ARG A 329 63.68 -45.52 5.56
C ARG A 329 62.59 -45.35 4.50
N LYS A 330 62.97 -44.84 3.34
CA LYS A 330 62.09 -44.77 2.16
C LYS A 330 62.40 -45.95 1.23
N ALA A 331 61.50 -46.93 1.27
CA ALA A 331 61.01 -47.79 0.19
C ALA A 331 62.01 -48.33 -0.87
N SER A 332 62.21 -49.65 -0.85
CA SER A 332 62.23 -50.46 -2.09
C SER A 332 61.49 -51.78 -1.85
N PRO A 333 60.67 -52.26 -2.81
CA PRO A 333 59.92 -53.49 -2.66
C PRO A 333 60.71 -54.67 -3.24
N ALA A 334 60.78 -55.78 -2.51
CA ALA A 334 61.08 -57.09 -3.07
C ALA A 334 60.27 -58.15 -2.30
N PRO A 335 59.68 -59.15 -2.99
CA PRO A 335 58.86 -60.17 -2.35
C PRO A 335 59.71 -61.37 -1.92
N GLY A 336 59.38 -61.93 -0.75
CA GLY A 336 59.80 -63.28 -0.36
C GLY A 336 60.63 -63.34 0.91
N ALA A 337 60.03 -63.84 2.01
CA ALA A 337 60.57 -64.85 2.92
C ALA A 337 59.93 -64.79 4.32
N GLN A 338 59.21 -65.88 4.60
CA GLN A 338 58.86 -66.57 5.85
C GLN A 338 59.27 -66.01 7.25
N SER A 339 58.26 -66.08 8.13
CA SER A 339 58.23 -66.53 9.53
C SER A 339 59.30 -66.08 10.54
N GLY A 340 58.82 -65.46 11.62
CA GLY A 340 59.55 -65.36 12.89
C GLY A 340 58.80 -64.47 13.87
N GLY A 341 57.90 -65.06 14.67
CA GLY A 341 57.07 -64.33 15.63
C GLY A 341 57.86 -63.71 16.79
N ARG A 342 57.42 -62.54 17.23
CA ARG A 342 57.44 -62.15 18.64
C ARG A 342 56.26 -61.22 18.90
N GLU A 343 55.30 -61.74 19.68
CA GLU A 343 54.09 -61.05 20.09
C GLU A 343 54.42 -59.85 20.99
N SER A 344 53.72 -58.75 20.75
CA SER A 344 53.42 -57.71 21.74
C SER A 344 52.03 -57.17 21.41
N PRO A 345 51.20 -56.90 22.43
CA PRO A 345 49.76 -56.96 22.30
C PRO A 345 49.22 -55.80 21.47
N ARG A 346 48.38 -56.12 20.48
CA ARG A 346 47.44 -55.16 19.90
C ARG A 346 46.35 -54.90 20.94
N PRO A 347 46.04 -53.65 21.32
CA PRO A 347 44.75 -53.37 21.91
C PRO A 347 43.68 -53.47 20.82
N SER A 348 42.66 -54.25 21.13
CA SER A 348 41.46 -54.47 20.37
C SER A 348 40.68 -53.17 20.15
N SER A 349 39.95 -53.17 19.05
CA SER A 349 38.92 -52.20 18.69
C SER A 349 37.85 -52.05 19.78
N SER A 350 37.93 -50.96 20.54
CA SER A 350 36.78 -50.30 21.18
C SER A 350 37.01 -48.79 21.10
N GLY A 351 35.97 -48.04 20.71
CA GLY A 351 36.05 -46.62 20.34
C GLY A 351 36.25 -45.67 21.52
N GLY A 352 37.44 -45.64 22.11
CA GLY A 352 37.91 -44.58 23.01
C GLY A 352 39.14 -43.90 22.43
N SER A 353 38.96 -42.77 21.75
CA SER A 353 40.08 -41.96 21.25
C SER A 353 40.89 -41.39 22.41
N GLY A 354 42.20 -41.62 22.41
CA GLY A 354 43.14 -41.28 23.48
C GLY A 354 43.41 -39.79 23.66
N SER A 355 42.45 -39.03 24.19
CA SER A 355 42.61 -37.63 24.56
C SER A 355 42.35 -37.40 26.05
N GLY A 356 43.11 -38.12 26.89
CA GLY A 356 43.17 -37.82 28.32
C GLY A 356 43.98 -36.55 28.57
N ALA A 357 43.80 -35.92 29.73
CA ALA A 357 44.53 -34.70 30.11
C ALA A 357 46.07 -34.87 30.08
N ALA A 358 46.55 -36.11 30.18
CA ALA A 358 47.98 -36.46 30.13
C ALA A 358 48.55 -36.60 28.70
N SER A 359 47.72 -36.60 27.65
CA SER A 359 48.16 -36.63 26.25
C SER A 359 48.93 -35.37 25.88
N VAL A 360 49.80 -35.43 24.85
CA VAL A 360 50.58 -34.26 24.41
C VAL A 360 49.63 -33.18 23.86
N GLU A 361 48.59 -33.60 23.14
CA GLU A 361 47.55 -32.73 22.60
C GLU A 361 46.74 -32.08 23.73
N GLY A 362 46.38 -32.87 24.76
CA GLY A 362 45.72 -32.38 25.97
C GLY A 362 46.57 -31.39 26.76
N GLN A 363 47.86 -31.66 26.94
CA GLN A 363 48.81 -30.76 27.59
C GLN A 363 49.00 -29.45 26.80
N MET A 364 49.05 -29.52 25.48
CA MET A 364 49.09 -28.33 24.62
C MET A 364 47.82 -27.51 24.71
N ARG A 365 46.66 -28.17 24.77
CA ARG A 365 45.39 -27.49 24.98
C ARG A 365 45.33 -26.80 26.34
N ALA A 366 45.73 -27.50 27.40
CA ALA A 366 45.82 -26.95 28.76
C ALA A 366 46.80 -25.77 28.83
N LEU A 367 47.98 -25.87 28.20
CA LEU A 367 48.94 -24.77 28.12
C LEU A 367 48.33 -23.53 27.47
N ALA A 368 47.67 -23.70 26.33
CA ALA A 368 47.06 -22.59 25.61
C ALA A 368 45.93 -21.92 26.41
N ASP A 369 45.02 -22.72 26.97
CA ASP A 369 43.88 -22.20 27.74
C ASP A 369 44.36 -21.52 29.04
N LEU A 370 45.37 -22.07 29.74
CA LEU A 370 45.96 -21.44 30.92
C LEU A 370 46.70 -20.14 30.57
N ALA A 371 47.46 -20.11 29.46
CA ALA A 371 48.09 -18.89 28.99
C ALA A 371 47.03 -17.81 28.67
N PHE A 372 45.91 -18.19 28.05
CA PHE A 372 44.78 -17.31 27.79
C PHE A 372 44.16 -16.76 29.08
N LEU A 373 43.92 -17.62 30.08
CA LEU A 373 43.41 -17.22 31.41
C LEU A 373 44.38 -16.26 32.12
N MET A 374 45.68 -16.44 31.92
CA MET A 374 46.73 -15.57 32.46
C MET A 374 46.94 -14.30 31.62
N GLN A 375 46.14 -14.05 30.57
CA GLN A 375 46.25 -12.89 29.67
C GLN A 375 47.54 -12.87 28.81
N ASP A 376 48.24 -14.01 28.68
CA ASP A 376 49.33 -14.22 27.73
C ASP A 376 48.76 -14.76 26.41
N TYR A 377 48.09 -13.88 25.67
CA TYR A 377 47.39 -14.24 24.44
C TYR A 377 48.34 -14.65 23.31
N GLU A 378 49.61 -14.21 23.36
CA GLU A 378 50.62 -14.55 22.35
C GLU A 378 51.02 -16.02 22.46
N THR A 379 51.37 -16.47 23.67
CA THR A 379 51.64 -17.89 23.96
C THR A 379 50.42 -18.76 23.69
N ALA A 380 49.21 -18.28 24.03
CA ALA A 380 47.98 -19.00 23.72
C ALA A 380 47.80 -19.19 22.21
N ALA A 381 47.92 -18.13 21.42
CA ALA A 381 47.75 -18.19 19.97
C ALA A 381 48.83 -19.03 19.27
N SER A 382 50.11 -18.93 19.69
CA SER A 382 51.18 -19.75 19.10
C SER A 382 50.97 -21.24 19.36
N THR A 383 50.59 -21.59 20.60
CA THR A 383 50.32 -22.98 21.01
C THR A 383 49.10 -23.55 20.30
N LEU A 384 48.03 -22.76 20.15
CA LEU A 384 46.81 -23.18 19.44
C LEU A 384 47.04 -23.40 17.94
N ARG A 385 47.85 -22.56 17.28
CA ARG A 385 48.21 -22.78 15.87
C ARG A 385 48.96 -24.09 15.69
N LEU A 386 49.90 -24.38 16.59
CA LEU A 386 50.67 -25.62 16.56
C LEU A 386 49.76 -26.84 16.82
N LEU A 387 48.91 -26.78 17.84
CA LEU A 387 47.92 -27.81 18.15
C LEU A 387 46.95 -28.04 16.98
N ALA A 388 46.47 -26.98 16.35
CA ALA A 388 45.56 -27.08 15.21
C ALA A 388 46.22 -27.78 14.00
N GLY A 389 47.51 -27.55 13.75
CA GLY A 389 48.25 -28.25 12.71
C GLY A 389 48.28 -29.77 12.93
N ASP A 390 48.57 -30.19 14.16
CA ASP A 390 48.64 -31.60 14.54
C ASP A 390 47.25 -32.27 14.51
N LEU A 391 46.24 -31.65 15.13
CA LEU A 391 44.87 -32.20 15.15
C LEU A 391 44.27 -32.31 13.74
N ARG A 392 44.65 -31.41 12.82
CA ARG A 392 44.28 -31.50 11.41
C ARG A 392 44.94 -32.69 10.71
N ALA A 393 46.22 -32.95 11.00
CA ALA A 393 46.93 -34.10 10.46
C ALA A 393 46.31 -35.42 10.96
N ASP A 394 45.90 -35.46 12.23
CA ASP A 394 45.28 -36.62 12.87
C ASP A 394 43.79 -36.80 12.54
N LYS A 395 43.21 -35.88 11.74
CA LYS A 395 41.78 -35.84 11.41
C LYS A 395 40.85 -35.78 12.64
N ALA A 396 41.34 -35.25 13.76
CA ALA A 396 40.58 -35.04 14.99
C ALA A 396 39.68 -33.78 14.87
N TRP A 397 38.72 -33.80 13.95
CA TRP A 397 38.00 -32.61 13.49
C TRP A 397 37.26 -31.83 14.58
N ARG A 398 36.72 -32.51 15.60
CA ARG A 398 35.97 -31.88 16.70
C ARG A 398 36.90 -31.08 17.63
N GLN A 399 38.07 -31.64 17.93
CA GLN A 399 39.09 -30.97 18.74
C GLN A 399 39.78 -29.87 17.93
N TYR A 400 40.02 -30.11 16.64
CA TYR A 400 40.52 -29.09 15.72
C TYR A 400 39.59 -27.87 15.64
N ALA A 401 38.27 -28.09 15.56
CA ALA A 401 37.28 -27.01 15.59
C ALA A 401 37.36 -26.19 16.89
N ALA A 402 37.51 -26.86 18.04
CA ALA A 402 37.67 -26.20 19.34
C ALA A 402 38.99 -25.42 19.46
N ALA A 403 40.07 -25.92 18.85
CA ALA A 403 41.34 -25.21 18.74
C ALA A 403 41.21 -23.95 17.87
N GLN A 404 40.51 -24.03 16.74
CA GLN A 404 40.25 -22.89 15.86
C GLN A 404 39.35 -21.83 16.51
N GLU A 405 38.31 -22.24 17.23
CA GLU A 405 37.42 -21.29 17.94
C GLU A 405 38.20 -20.47 18.98
N MET A 406 39.01 -21.13 19.81
CA MET A 406 39.87 -20.43 20.78
C MET A 406 40.98 -19.62 20.13
N LEU A 407 41.53 -20.08 19.00
CA LEU A 407 42.50 -19.32 18.25
C LEU A 407 41.88 -18.01 17.76
N GLY A 408 40.64 -18.04 17.26
CA GLY A 408 39.90 -16.84 16.88
C GLY A 408 39.76 -15.85 18.05
N LEU A 409 39.40 -16.33 19.25
CA LEU A 409 39.31 -15.49 20.45
C LEU A 409 40.66 -14.90 20.86
N ALA A 410 41.74 -15.69 20.83
CA ALA A 410 43.10 -15.22 21.12
C ALA A 410 43.56 -14.13 20.13
N LEU A 411 43.25 -14.31 18.84
CA LEU A 411 43.55 -13.33 17.79
C LEU A 411 42.78 -12.01 17.99
N VAL A 412 41.51 -12.07 18.41
CA VAL A 412 40.71 -10.88 18.75
C VAL A 412 41.34 -10.11 19.91
N MET A 413 41.81 -10.80 20.96
CA MET A 413 42.45 -10.18 22.12
C MET A 413 43.84 -9.63 21.80
N LEU A 414 44.60 -10.28 20.92
CA LEU A 414 45.88 -9.78 20.42
C LEU A 414 45.76 -8.54 19.52
N GLY A 415 44.56 -8.24 19.00
CA GLY A 415 44.39 -7.21 17.97
C GLY A 415 45.00 -7.62 16.63
N ALA A 416 45.02 -8.91 16.31
CA ALA A 416 45.45 -9.42 15.01
C ALA A 416 44.52 -8.91 13.88
N PRO A 417 44.94 -8.99 12.60
CA PRO A 417 44.10 -8.59 11.47
C PRO A 417 42.72 -9.27 11.54
N PRO A 418 41.62 -8.54 11.32
CA PRO A 418 40.26 -9.06 11.53
C PRO A 418 39.94 -10.27 10.63
N ALA A 419 40.60 -10.36 9.47
CA ALA A 419 40.48 -11.49 8.55
C ALA A 419 40.97 -12.82 9.17
N ASP A 420 42.02 -12.79 9.98
CA ASP A 420 42.61 -14.00 10.57
C ASP A 420 41.69 -14.61 11.63
N ALA A 421 41.16 -13.77 12.52
CA ALA A 421 40.17 -14.19 13.51
C ALA A 421 38.88 -14.68 12.82
N ALA A 422 38.42 -13.98 11.79
CA ALA A 422 37.24 -14.39 11.02
C ALA A 422 37.45 -15.75 10.32
N ALA A 423 38.63 -16.00 9.76
CA ALA A 423 38.98 -17.29 9.15
C ALA A 423 38.96 -18.43 10.17
N ALA A 424 39.52 -18.20 11.37
CA ALA A 424 39.51 -19.19 12.45
C ALA A 424 38.08 -19.54 12.90
N PHE A 425 37.21 -18.53 13.11
CA PHE A 425 35.81 -18.79 13.48
C PHE A 425 35.01 -19.48 12.38
N LYS A 426 35.20 -19.07 11.10
CA LYS A 426 34.56 -19.72 9.95
C LYS A 426 35.00 -21.19 9.82
N GLU A 427 36.29 -21.47 10.00
CA GLU A 427 36.80 -22.84 9.98
C GLU A 427 36.21 -23.66 11.14
N ALA A 428 36.14 -23.11 12.36
CA ALA A 428 35.52 -23.77 13.50
C ALA A 428 34.04 -24.14 13.21
N PHE A 429 33.26 -23.19 12.70
CA PHE A 429 31.87 -23.41 12.30
C PHE A 429 31.74 -24.54 11.28
N LEU A 430 32.49 -24.48 10.18
CA LEU A 430 32.46 -25.48 9.11
C LEU A 430 32.75 -26.89 9.63
N ARG A 431 33.75 -27.01 10.53
CA ARG A 431 34.16 -28.30 11.08
C ARG A 431 33.15 -28.86 12.05
N TYR A 432 32.59 -28.05 12.95
CA TYR A 432 31.48 -28.47 13.81
C TYR A 432 30.25 -28.90 13.00
N SER A 433 29.87 -28.15 11.97
CA SER A 433 28.76 -28.52 11.08
C SER A 433 29.02 -29.82 10.31
N SER A 434 30.24 -30.03 9.81
CA SER A 434 30.60 -31.28 9.12
C SER A 434 30.60 -32.49 10.06
N ALA A 435 31.04 -32.31 11.31
CA ALA A 435 31.05 -33.35 12.33
C ALA A 435 29.63 -33.70 12.81
N ALA A 436 28.69 -32.76 12.77
CA ALA A 436 27.28 -33.00 13.07
C ALA A 436 26.57 -33.89 12.03
N ALA A 437 27.06 -33.92 10.78
CA ALA A 437 26.44 -34.64 9.66
C ALA A 437 26.95 -36.08 9.46
N GLY A 438 27.90 -36.56 10.28
CA GLY A 438 28.52 -37.89 10.13
C GLY A 438 27.64 -39.08 10.56
N PRO A 439 27.91 -40.32 10.06
CA PRO A 439 27.18 -41.52 10.44
C PRO A 439 27.50 -41.96 11.88
N GLY A 440 26.46 -42.18 12.71
CA GLY A 440 26.57 -42.53 14.13
C GLY A 440 26.54 -41.29 15.04
N ARG A 441 25.34 -40.74 15.29
CA ARG A 441 25.07 -39.42 15.91
C ARG A 441 25.73 -39.18 17.28
N PRO A 442 26.61 -38.16 17.39
CA PRO A 442 26.62 -37.21 18.51
C PRO A 442 26.01 -35.86 18.06
N GLY A 443 24.92 -35.93 17.27
CA GLY A 443 24.51 -34.84 16.36
C GLY A 443 24.13 -33.52 17.05
N LYS A 444 23.48 -33.56 18.22
CA LYS A 444 22.96 -32.34 18.86
C LYS A 444 24.05 -31.46 19.48
N ASP A 445 25.10 -32.04 20.04
CA ASP A 445 26.17 -31.26 20.68
C ASP A 445 27.05 -30.54 19.66
N CYS A 446 27.40 -31.19 18.56
CA CYS A 446 28.14 -30.55 17.47
C CYS A 446 27.34 -29.42 16.82
N VAL A 447 26.01 -29.54 16.72
CA VAL A 447 25.14 -28.47 16.23
C VAL A 447 25.16 -27.26 17.17
N ARG A 448 25.05 -27.47 18.49
CA ARG A 448 25.13 -26.39 19.48
C ARG A 448 26.50 -25.69 19.45
N LEU A 449 27.59 -26.44 19.31
CA LEU A 449 28.93 -25.89 19.17
C LEU A 449 29.11 -25.11 17.85
N ALA A 450 28.53 -25.60 16.75
CA ALA A 450 28.48 -24.83 15.50
C ALA A 450 27.73 -23.51 15.70
N THR A 451 26.60 -23.52 16.40
CA THR A 451 25.86 -22.29 16.70
C THR A 451 26.66 -21.33 17.57
N ARG A 452 27.42 -21.83 18.57
CA ARG A 452 28.36 -21.01 19.34
C ARG A 452 29.39 -20.34 18.42
N ALA A 453 30.05 -21.10 17.54
CA ALA A 453 31.02 -20.55 16.59
C ALA A 453 30.40 -19.52 15.63
N ALA A 454 29.16 -19.73 15.19
CA ALA A 454 28.43 -18.78 14.36
C ALA A 454 28.07 -17.48 15.10
N LEU A 455 27.66 -17.58 16.38
CA LEU A 455 27.40 -16.42 17.23
C LEU A 455 28.67 -15.59 17.46
N LEU A 456 29.82 -16.24 17.67
CA LEU A 456 31.12 -15.58 17.77
C LEU A 456 31.53 -14.92 16.44
N THR A 457 31.34 -15.61 15.31
CA THR A 457 31.58 -15.07 13.97
C THR A 457 30.72 -13.82 13.73
N ALA A 458 29.43 -13.88 14.07
CA ALA A 458 28.51 -12.77 13.90
C ALA A 458 28.84 -11.60 14.84
N ALA A 459 29.24 -11.87 16.09
CA ALA A 459 29.68 -10.83 17.02
C ALA A 459 30.95 -10.11 16.52
N HIS A 460 31.93 -10.86 16.02
CA HIS A 460 33.15 -10.31 15.42
C HIS A 460 32.87 -9.50 14.15
N ALA A 461 32.01 -10.00 13.27
CA ALA A 461 31.64 -9.27 12.06
C ALA A 461 30.89 -7.96 12.38
N ARG A 462 29.97 -7.98 13.35
CA ARG A 462 29.25 -6.77 13.81
C ARG A 462 30.17 -5.72 14.42
N SER A 463 31.19 -6.11 15.20
CA SER A 463 32.14 -5.15 15.78
C SER A 463 33.00 -4.42 14.74
N HIS A 464 33.10 -4.96 13.52
CA HIS A 464 33.80 -4.35 12.39
C HIS A 464 32.84 -3.72 11.36
N GLY A 465 31.54 -3.63 11.65
CA GLY A 465 30.53 -3.09 10.71
C GLY A 465 30.15 -4.00 9.54
N ASN A 466 30.67 -5.24 9.49
CA ASN A 466 30.39 -6.21 8.43
C ASN A 466 29.07 -6.97 8.69
N TYR A 467 27.95 -6.25 8.65
CA TYR A 467 26.62 -6.83 8.94
C TYR A 467 26.17 -7.88 7.91
N GLY A 468 26.66 -7.82 6.66
CA GLY A 468 26.40 -8.84 5.65
C GLY A 468 27.00 -10.20 6.01
N GLU A 469 28.23 -10.23 6.53
CA GLU A 469 28.86 -11.47 7.01
C GLU A 469 28.18 -12.00 8.28
N ALA A 470 27.77 -11.11 9.18
CA ALA A 470 27.01 -11.48 10.37
C ALA A 470 25.67 -12.13 10.02
N ASN A 471 24.91 -11.55 9.07
CA ASN A 471 23.69 -12.16 8.53
C ASN A 471 23.98 -13.55 7.95
N PHE A 472 25.02 -13.69 7.12
CA PHE A 472 25.36 -14.96 6.49
C PHE A 472 25.68 -16.05 7.54
N ALA A 473 26.48 -15.75 8.56
CA ALA A 473 26.83 -16.70 9.61
C ALA A 473 25.60 -17.19 10.39
N LEU A 474 24.72 -16.26 10.80
CA LEU A 474 23.50 -16.59 11.54
C LEU A 474 22.50 -17.37 10.67
N MET A 475 22.35 -17.00 9.39
CA MET A 475 21.50 -17.72 8.44
C MET A 475 21.99 -19.15 8.22
N LYS A 476 23.30 -19.36 8.14
CA LYS A 476 23.88 -20.71 8.01
C LYS A 476 23.66 -21.56 9.26
N ALA A 477 23.80 -20.97 10.45
CA ALA A 477 23.57 -21.66 11.71
C ALA A 477 22.09 -22.02 11.94
N HIS A 478 21.14 -21.23 11.42
CA HIS A 478 19.72 -21.53 11.54
C HIS A 478 19.30 -22.86 10.88
N PHE A 479 19.88 -23.25 9.74
CA PHE A 479 19.42 -24.43 8.98
C PHE A 479 19.45 -25.77 9.73
N PRO A 480 20.55 -26.16 10.40
CA PRO A 480 20.60 -27.41 11.17
C PRO A 480 19.90 -27.30 12.53
N GLU A 481 19.44 -26.11 12.92
CA GLU A 481 18.84 -25.86 14.21
C GLU A 481 17.32 -26.03 14.16
N GLU A 482 16.77 -26.48 15.28
CA GLU A 482 15.33 -26.70 15.44
C GLU A 482 14.77 -25.79 16.54
N GLY A 483 13.45 -25.62 16.52
CA GLY A 483 12.73 -24.98 17.60
C GLY A 483 13.04 -23.48 17.76
N LEU A 484 13.18 -23.07 19.03
CA LEU A 484 13.28 -21.68 19.44
C LEU A 484 14.60 -21.03 19.00
N ARG A 485 15.70 -21.76 19.08
CA ARG A 485 17.03 -21.28 18.68
C ARG A 485 17.07 -20.86 17.22
N ALA A 486 16.48 -21.69 16.34
CA ALA A 486 16.33 -21.36 14.93
C ALA A 486 15.59 -20.03 14.72
N ALA A 487 14.47 -19.81 15.42
CA ALA A 487 13.70 -18.56 15.33
C ALA A 487 14.54 -17.34 15.78
N LEU A 488 15.26 -17.46 16.88
CA LEU A 488 16.14 -16.42 17.42
C LEU A 488 17.27 -16.06 16.46
N LEU A 489 17.93 -17.05 15.88
CA LEU A 489 19.00 -16.83 14.89
C LEU A 489 18.48 -16.12 13.64
N LEU A 490 17.27 -16.48 13.17
CA LEU A 490 16.63 -15.80 12.03
C LEU A 490 16.29 -14.34 12.33
N GLU A 491 15.71 -14.05 13.50
CA GLU A 491 15.40 -12.67 13.90
C GLU A 491 16.69 -11.82 13.92
N GLN A 492 17.75 -12.32 14.55
CA GLN A 492 19.02 -11.61 14.62
C GLN A 492 19.71 -11.48 13.26
N ALA A 493 19.59 -12.48 12.41
CA ALA A 493 20.05 -12.39 11.02
C ALA A 493 19.27 -11.30 10.26
N ALA A 494 17.95 -11.21 10.45
CA ALA A 494 17.12 -10.19 9.84
C ALA A 494 17.54 -8.78 10.29
N LEU A 495 17.73 -8.56 11.60
CA LEU A 495 18.14 -7.27 12.14
C LEU A 495 19.49 -6.79 11.59
N CYS A 496 20.42 -7.71 11.25
CA CYS A 496 21.67 -7.35 10.58
C CYS A 496 21.43 -6.73 9.19
N LEU A 497 20.40 -7.16 8.44
CA LEU A 497 20.09 -6.66 7.09
C LEU A 497 19.64 -5.19 7.08
N LEU A 498 19.13 -4.69 8.21
CA LEU A 498 18.75 -3.28 8.37
C LEU A 498 19.96 -2.36 8.51
N ARG A 499 21.12 -2.90 8.89
CA ARG A 499 22.38 -2.17 9.06
C ARG A 499 23.36 -2.37 7.88
N VAL A 500 22.99 -3.16 6.88
CA VAL A 500 23.74 -3.23 5.61
C VAL A 500 23.49 -1.95 4.81
N ALA A 501 24.49 -1.48 4.06
CA ALA A 501 24.35 -0.31 3.18
C ALA A 501 24.30 -0.75 1.70
N PRO A 502 23.20 -0.48 0.95
CA PRO A 502 21.92 0.06 1.42
C PRO A 502 21.09 -0.98 2.21
N PRO A 503 20.15 -0.55 3.11
CA PRO A 503 19.34 -1.47 3.91
C PRO A 503 18.49 -2.43 3.07
N ALA A 504 18.60 -3.73 3.34
CA ALA A 504 17.94 -4.78 2.56
C ALA A 504 16.54 -5.12 3.10
N LEU A 505 15.61 -4.17 3.00
CA LEU A 505 14.25 -4.23 3.59
C LEU A 505 13.43 -5.47 3.19
N ARG A 506 13.48 -5.87 1.91
CA ARG A 506 12.74 -7.06 1.42
C ARG A 506 13.28 -8.36 2.03
N LYS A 507 14.61 -8.49 2.12
CA LYS A 507 15.26 -9.65 2.74
C LYS A 507 14.99 -9.69 4.25
N PHE A 508 15.03 -8.52 4.90
CA PHE A 508 14.65 -8.37 6.31
C PHE A 508 13.23 -8.90 6.56
N ALA A 509 12.25 -8.42 5.80
CA ALA A 509 10.87 -8.84 5.94
C ALA A 509 10.70 -10.35 5.75
N PHE A 510 11.33 -10.92 4.72
CA PHE A 510 11.29 -12.35 4.47
C PHE A 510 11.84 -13.16 5.65
N HIS A 511 13.00 -12.76 6.19
CA HIS A 511 13.59 -13.44 7.35
C HIS A 511 12.74 -13.28 8.62
N MET A 512 12.13 -12.11 8.83
CA MET A 512 11.23 -11.88 9.96
C MET A 512 9.93 -12.70 9.89
N VAL A 513 9.34 -12.86 8.69
CA VAL A 513 8.18 -13.75 8.50
C VAL A 513 8.55 -15.20 8.81
N LEU A 514 9.72 -15.68 8.36
CA LEU A 514 10.22 -17.01 8.70
C LEU A 514 10.47 -17.17 10.21
N ALA A 515 11.04 -16.15 10.86
CA ALA A 515 11.21 -16.14 12.31
C ALA A 515 9.84 -16.22 13.02
N GLY A 516 8.85 -15.46 12.56
CA GLY A 516 7.49 -15.48 13.10
C GLY A 516 6.80 -16.85 13.00
N LEU A 517 7.00 -17.55 11.87
CA LEU A 517 6.51 -18.91 11.67
C LEU A 517 7.18 -19.89 12.65
N ARG A 518 8.50 -19.79 12.82
CA ARG A 518 9.26 -20.62 13.76
C ARG A 518 8.85 -20.34 15.20
N TYR A 519 8.76 -19.08 15.62
CA TYR A 519 8.28 -18.73 16.96
C TYR A 519 6.90 -19.30 17.25
N SER A 520 5.99 -19.23 16.28
CA SER A 520 4.65 -19.82 16.37
C SER A 520 4.70 -21.34 16.57
N SER A 521 5.58 -22.04 15.85
CA SER A 521 5.75 -23.49 15.98
C SER A 521 6.34 -23.93 17.32
N CYS A 522 6.95 -23.01 18.08
CA CYS A 522 7.62 -23.29 19.37
C CYS A 522 6.83 -22.78 20.58
N GLY A 523 5.56 -22.40 20.41
CA GLY A 523 4.72 -21.89 21.49
C GLY A 523 5.10 -20.47 21.98
N GLN A 524 5.91 -19.73 21.21
CA GLN A 524 6.28 -18.33 21.50
C GLN A 524 5.43 -17.37 20.65
N SER A 525 4.11 -17.38 20.87
CA SER A 525 3.14 -16.58 20.10
C SER A 525 3.42 -15.07 20.17
N ALA A 526 3.82 -14.56 21.34
CA ALA A 526 4.16 -13.16 21.56
C ALA A 526 5.25 -12.65 20.60
N LEU A 527 6.37 -13.37 20.51
CA LEU A 527 7.48 -13.04 19.62
C LEU A 527 7.08 -13.19 18.16
N GLY A 528 6.28 -14.21 17.83
CA GLY A 528 5.72 -14.39 16.49
C GLY A 528 4.86 -13.20 16.05
N ALA A 529 3.92 -12.77 16.90
CA ALA A 529 3.07 -11.62 16.63
C ALA A 529 3.89 -10.33 16.50
N ARG A 530 4.90 -10.11 17.36
CA ARG A 530 5.82 -8.97 17.25
C ARG A 530 6.59 -8.98 15.93
N ALA A 531 7.05 -10.14 15.47
CA ALA A 531 7.74 -10.28 14.18
C ALA A 531 6.82 -9.89 13.01
N TYR A 532 5.59 -10.40 12.98
CA TYR A 532 4.62 -10.08 11.93
C TYR A 532 4.19 -8.61 11.93
N ARG A 533 4.00 -7.99 13.11
CA ARG A 533 3.67 -6.56 13.24
C ARG A 533 4.76 -5.66 12.66
N GLN A 534 6.04 -5.98 12.85
CA GLN A 534 7.16 -5.23 12.26
C GLN A 534 7.14 -5.29 10.72
N VAL A 535 6.81 -6.45 10.15
CA VAL A 535 6.72 -6.60 8.70
C VAL A 535 5.49 -5.87 8.16
N LEU A 536 4.36 -5.92 8.87
CA LEU A 536 3.14 -5.22 8.47
C LEU A 536 3.38 -3.70 8.40
N GLY A 537 4.05 -3.11 9.40
CA GLY A 537 4.40 -1.69 9.38
C GLY A 537 5.32 -1.27 8.22
N LEU A 538 6.08 -2.20 7.65
CA LEU A 538 6.93 -1.93 6.49
C LEU A 538 6.16 -1.93 5.17
N TYR A 539 5.16 -2.81 5.03
CA TYR A 539 4.43 -2.99 3.78
C TYR A 539 3.11 -2.23 3.71
N ALA A 540 2.51 -1.86 4.84
CA ALA A 540 1.25 -1.16 4.90
C ALA A 540 1.17 -0.01 3.88
N GLY A 541 0.23 -0.12 2.93
CA GLY A 541 -0.04 0.90 1.91
C GLY A 541 0.96 0.91 0.74
N ARG A 542 1.85 -0.09 0.62
CA ARG A 542 2.85 -0.20 -0.46
C ARG A 542 2.46 -1.19 -1.55
N GLN A 543 1.18 -1.56 -1.63
CA GLN A 543 0.59 -2.41 -2.69
C GLN A 543 1.18 -3.83 -2.78
N TRP A 544 1.67 -4.39 -1.67
CA TRP A 544 2.05 -5.82 -1.57
C TRP A 544 0.92 -6.64 -0.96
N ALA A 545 -0.21 -6.66 -1.67
CA ALA A 545 -1.44 -7.32 -1.27
C ALA A 545 -1.28 -8.67 -0.58
N PHE A 546 -0.60 -9.64 -1.21
CA PHE A 546 -0.49 -11.01 -0.68
C PHE A 546 0.25 -11.11 0.66
N ILE A 547 1.26 -10.26 0.91
CA ILE A 547 1.96 -10.28 2.18
C ILE A 547 1.10 -9.64 3.27
N GLU A 548 0.41 -8.54 2.96
CA GLU A 548 -0.52 -7.88 3.88
C GLU A 548 -1.66 -8.84 4.27
N GLU A 549 -2.28 -9.50 3.29
CA GLU A 549 -3.31 -10.53 3.49
C GLU A 549 -2.82 -11.64 4.42
N HIS A 550 -1.64 -12.22 4.16
CA HIS A 550 -1.07 -13.25 5.02
C HIS A 550 -0.84 -12.74 6.45
N LEU A 551 -0.28 -11.54 6.61
CA LEU A 551 0.03 -10.96 7.91
C LEU A 551 -1.23 -10.65 8.71
N HIS A 552 -2.24 -10.05 8.08
CA HIS A 552 -3.54 -9.79 8.69
C HIS A 552 -4.27 -11.08 9.05
N SER A 553 -4.17 -12.13 8.22
CA SER A 553 -4.76 -13.44 8.51
C SER A 553 -4.16 -14.06 9.77
N VAL A 554 -2.83 -14.06 9.88
CA VAL A 554 -2.13 -14.63 11.03
C VAL A 554 -2.37 -13.80 12.29
N LEU A 555 -2.25 -12.47 12.22
CA LEU A 555 -2.46 -11.58 13.37
C LEU A 555 -3.92 -11.61 13.85
N GLY A 556 -4.90 -11.62 12.94
CA GLY A 556 -6.32 -11.73 13.25
C GLY A 556 -6.67 -13.04 13.93
N ALA A 557 -6.17 -14.18 13.41
CA ALA A 557 -6.36 -15.48 14.04
C ALA A 557 -5.80 -15.53 15.46
N ARG A 558 -4.62 -14.94 15.69
CA ARG A 558 -4.00 -14.88 17.02
C ARG A 558 -4.76 -14.02 18.01
N ARG A 559 -5.26 -12.84 17.59
CA ARG A 559 -6.08 -12.00 18.45
C ARG A 559 -7.40 -12.67 18.81
N LYS A 560 -7.99 -13.42 17.86
CA LYS A 560 -9.17 -14.25 18.12
C LYS A 560 -8.89 -15.35 19.14
N GLU A 561 -7.77 -16.06 19.03
CA GLU A 561 -7.32 -17.06 20.03
C GLU A 561 -7.09 -16.44 21.42
N ALA A 562 -6.59 -15.20 21.47
CA ALA A 562 -6.36 -14.47 22.72
C ALA A 562 -7.63 -13.86 23.34
N GLY A 563 -8.79 -13.97 22.67
CA GLY A 563 -10.05 -13.38 23.13
C GLY A 563 -10.23 -11.89 22.82
N ASP A 564 -9.29 -11.25 22.12
CA ASP A 564 -9.40 -9.86 21.64
C ASP A 564 -10.19 -9.83 20.32
N ALA A 565 -11.52 -9.88 20.43
CA ALA A 565 -12.41 -9.87 19.27
C ALA A 565 -12.34 -8.55 18.49
N ALA A 566 -12.20 -7.40 19.17
CA ALA A 566 -12.13 -6.08 18.55
C ALA A 566 -10.88 -5.97 17.67
N GLY A 567 -9.71 -6.30 18.22
CA GLY A 567 -8.47 -6.26 17.46
C GLY A 567 -8.38 -7.34 16.37
N ALA A 568 -9.09 -8.46 16.50
CA ALA A 568 -9.22 -9.45 15.44
C ALA A 568 -10.05 -8.92 14.27
N LEU A 569 -11.17 -8.24 14.56
CA LEU A 569 -12.05 -7.64 13.56
C LEU A 569 -11.32 -6.59 12.71
N GLU A 570 -10.46 -5.77 13.31
CA GLU A 570 -9.62 -4.81 12.58
C GLU A 570 -8.76 -5.51 11.51
N HIS A 571 -8.07 -6.60 11.86
CA HIS A 571 -7.23 -7.32 10.92
C HIS A 571 -8.06 -8.08 9.87
N PHE A 572 -9.17 -8.72 10.26
CA PHE A 572 -10.05 -9.43 9.32
C PHE A 572 -10.74 -8.47 8.34
N ALA A 573 -11.14 -7.27 8.79
CA ALA A 573 -11.72 -6.24 7.93
C ALA A 573 -10.72 -5.72 6.89
N ALA A 574 -9.45 -5.53 7.27
CA ALA A 574 -8.39 -5.11 6.34
C ALA A 574 -8.18 -6.12 5.20
N MET A 575 -8.37 -7.42 5.45
CA MET A 575 -8.28 -8.47 4.41
C MET A 575 -9.41 -8.44 3.39
N LEU A 576 -10.51 -7.74 3.66
CA LEU A 576 -11.62 -7.63 2.71
C LEU A 576 -11.26 -6.77 1.48
N VAL A 577 -10.18 -5.99 1.54
CA VAL A 577 -9.63 -5.21 0.41
C VAL A 577 -8.73 -6.10 -0.45
N CYS A 578 -9.30 -7.17 -1.05
CA CYS A 578 -8.54 -8.19 -1.78
C CYS A 578 -9.04 -8.52 -3.20
N PRO A 579 -9.26 -7.53 -4.10
CA PRO A 579 -9.72 -7.80 -5.46
C PRO A 579 -8.79 -8.72 -6.26
N GLN A 580 -7.49 -8.70 -5.96
CA GLN A 580 -6.46 -9.54 -6.57
C GLN A 580 -6.55 -11.03 -6.22
N SER A 581 -7.18 -11.37 -5.10
CA SER A 581 -7.15 -12.73 -4.57
C SER A 581 -8.21 -13.62 -5.22
N PRO A 582 -7.95 -14.92 -5.41
CA PRO A 582 -8.92 -15.81 -6.04
C PRO A 582 -10.24 -15.89 -5.27
N ARG A 583 -11.35 -16.13 -5.97
CA ARG A 583 -12.71 -16.23 -5.40
C ARG A 583 -12.79 -17.15 -4.17
N ALA A 584 -12.05 -18.26 -4.16
CA ALA A 584 -12.03 -19.19 -3.02
C ALA A 584 -11.42 -18.57 -1.75
N TRP A 585 -10.33 -17.79 -1.91
CA TRP A 585 -9.68 -17.09 -0.81
C TRP A 585 -10.53 -15.94 -0.30
N GLN A 586 -11.09 -15.13 -1.21
CA GLN A 586 -12.05 -14.07 -0.87
C GLN A 586 -13.23 -14.61 -0.05
N ALA A 587 -13.77 -15.78 -0.42
CA ALA A 587 -14.89 -16.40 0.30
C ALA A 587 -14.48 -16.85 1.70
N THR A 588 -13.24 -17.32 1.84
CA THR A 588 -12.68 -17.72 3.13
C THR A 588 -12.46 -16.52 4.04
N TYR A 589 -11.92 -15.41 3.51
CA TYR A 589 -11.71 -14.17 4.28
C TYR A 589 -13.04 -13.55 4.73
N LEU A 590 -14.02 -13.47 3.83
CA LEU A 590 -15.35 -12.98 4.16
C LEU A 590 -16.01 -13.84 5.24
N ARG A 591 -15.93 -15.17 5.13
CA ARG A 591 -16.45 -16.09 6.16
C ARG A 591 -15.76 -15.88 7.50
N GLN A 592 -14.42 -15.84 7.53
CA GLN A 592 -13.66 -15.61 8.76
C GLN A 592 -14.05 -14.29 9.44
N PHE A 593 -14.24 -13.23 8.66
CA PHE A 593 -14.70 -11.95 9.15
C PHE A 593 -16.12 -12.05 9.76
N LEU A 594 -17.10 -12.58 9.01
CA LEU A 594 -18.49 -12.70 9.46
C LEU A 594 -18.63 -13.60 10.71
N ASP A 595 -17.90 -14.72 10.77
CA ASP A 595 -17.88 -15.62 11.94
C ASP A 595 -17.35 -14.90 13.19
N THR A 596 -16.38 -14.00 13.00
CA THR A 596 -15.78 -13.23 14.10
C THR A 596 -16.71 -12.11 14.55
N VAL A 597 -17.46 -11.48 13.65
CA VAL A 597 -18.53 -10.53 13.99
C VAL A 597 -19.65 -11.22 14.76
N ALA A 598 -20.10 -12.39 14.30
CA ALA A 598 -21.12 -13.18 14.98
C ALA A 598 -20.68 -13.57 16.40
N ALA A 599 -19.43 -14.00 16.57
CA ALA A 599 -18.87 -14.31 17.89
C ALA A 599 -18.77 -13.06 18.80
N ALA A 600 -18.38 -11.91 18.26
CA ALA A 600 -18.33 -10.66 19.01
C ALA A 600 -19.72 -10.18 19.43
N ALA A 601 -20.70 -10.26 18.52
CA ALA A 601 -22.09 -9.93 18.79
C ALA A 601 -22.71 -10.82 19.86
N ALA A 602 -22.40 -12.13 19.84
CA ALA A 602 -22.84 -13.07 20.87
C ALA A 602 -22.23 -12.75 22.26
N ALA A 603 -21.01 -12.21 22.32
CA ALA A 603 -20.37 -11.83 23.58
C ALA A 603 -20.87 -10.50 24.15
N GLN A 604 -21.22 -9.53 23.28
CA GLN A 604 -21.59 -8.16 23.67
C GLN A 604 -23.10 -7.89 23.63
N GLY A 605 -23.91 -8.81 23.12
CA GLY A 605 -25.38 -8.69 23.00
C GLY A 605 -25.87 -7.90 21.78
N GLU A 606 -25.02 -7.05 21.19
CA GLU A 606 -25.29 -6.31 19.96
C GLU A 606 -24.15 -6.45 18.95
N SER A 607 -24.47 -6.38 17.66
CA SER A 607 -23.46 -6.40 16.58
C SER A 607 -22.73 -5.04 16.53
N PRO A 608 -21.38 -5.02 16.64
CA PRO A 608 -20.63 -3.77 16.62
C PRO A 608 -20.78 -3.05 15.29
N VAL A 609 -20.92 -1.72 15.33
CA VAL A 609 -20.93 -0.88 14.12
C VAL A 609 -19.48 -0.62 13.68
N LEU A 610 -19.13 -1.10 12.49
CA LEU A 610 -17.77 -1.10 11.96
C LEU A 610 -17.63 -0.15 10.76
N ASP A 611 -16.48 0.48 10.58
CA ASP A 611 -16.13 1.18 9.33
C ASP A 611 -15.67 0.15 8.29
N LEU A 612 -16.63 -0.46 7.59
CA LEU A 612 -16.37 -1.54 6.66
C LEU A 612 -15.85 -1.00 5.32
N PRO A 613 -14.82 -1.65 4.72
CA PRO A 613 -14.36 -1.31 3.39
C PRO A 613 -15.31 -1.77 2.27
N LEU A 614 -16.31 -2.60 2.59
CA LEU A 614 -17.26 -3.18 1.64
C LEU A 614 -18.72 -2.85 2.00
N PRO A 615 -19.57 -2.45 1.04
CA PRO A 615 -19.21 -2.13 -0.35
C PRO A 615 -18.33 -0.88 -0.42
N GLU A 616 -17.63 -0.68 -1.54
CA GLU A 616 -16.90 0.57 -1.76
C GLU A 616 -17.92 1.69 -2.03
N VAL A 617 -18.08 2.59 -1.06
CA VAL A 617 -18.98 3.74 -1.12
C VAL A 617 -18.20 4.95 -1.63
N ASP A 618 -18.65 5.56 -2.73
CA ASP A 618 -18.12 6.85 -3.20
C ASP A 618 -18.63 7.98 -2.29
N ALA A 619 -17.93 8.19 -1.18
CA ALA A 619 -18.28 9.19 -0.16
C ALA A 619 -18.04 10.64 -0.61
N ALA A 620 -17.37 10.86 -1.76
CA ALA A 620 -16.98 12.17 -2.26
C ALA A 620 -17.93 12.73 -3.34
N ASN A 621 -18.63 11.84 -4.06
CA ASN A 621 -19.58 12.20 -5.12
C ASN A 621 -21.02 11.82 -4.74
N VAL A 622 -21.50 12.36 -3.62
CA VAL A 622 -22.91 12.23 -3.21
C VAL A 622 -23.74 13.26 -3.95
N THR A 623 -24.77 12.80 -4.67
CA THR A 623 -25.73 13.69 -5.35
C THR A 623 -26.98 13.82 -4.51
N VAL A 624 -27.38 15.04 -4.18
CA VAL A 624 -28.64 15.31 -3.48
C VAL A 624 -29.58 16.02 -4.42
N VAL A 625 -30.80 15.48 -4.56
CA VAL A 625 -31.88 16.05 -5.36
C VAL A 625 -33.01 16.41 -4.40
N CYS A 626 -33.31 17.71 -4.32
CA CYS A 626 -34.49 18.24 -3.65
C CYS A 626 -35.21 19.20 -4.59
N ASP A 627 -36.54 19.24 -4.50
CA ASP A 627 -37.33 20.29 -5.13
C ASP A 627 -37.23 21.53 -4.23
N ASP A 628 -36.28 22.41 -4.53
CA ASP A 628 -36.04 23.64 -3.79
C ASP A 628 -36.94 24.77 -4.33
N GLN A 629 -36.37 25.92 -4.68
CA GLN A 629 -37.08 26.97 -5.40
C GLN A 629 -37.38 26.64 -6.86
N VAL A 630 -36.69 25.65 -7.43
CA VAL A 630 -36.83 25.27 -8.84
C VAL A 630 -37.38 23.85 -8.91
N CYS A 631 -38.65 23.75 -9.25
CA CYS A 631 -39.35 22.49 -9.49
C CYS A 631 -39.26 22.10 -10.96
N HIS A 632 -39.29 20.80 -11.22
CA HIS A 632 -39.40 20.25 -12.58
C HIS A 632 -40.70 19.47 -12.69
N ALA A 633 -41.48 19.74 -13.73
CA ALA A 633 -42.75 19.05 -13.95
C ALA A 633 -42.55 17.56 -14.29
N ASP A 634 -41.43 17.22 -14.93
CA ASP A 634 -41.08 15.85 -15.31
C ASP A 634 -39.58 15.65 -15.61
N GLY A 635 -39.21 14.40 -15.95
CA GLY A 635 -37.83 14.04 -16.32
C GLY A 635 -37.32 14.73 -17.59
N ALA A 636 -38.21 15.05 -18.54
CA ALA A 636 -37.84 15.75 -19.78
C ALA A 636 -37.39 17.20 -19.49
N ALA A 637 -38.03 17.89 -18.54
CA ALA A 637 -37.61 19.21 -18.09
C ALA A 637 -36.29 19.17 -17.30
N ARG A 638 -36.03 18.09 -16.56
CA ARG A 638 -34.81 17.90 -15.76
C ARG A 638 -33.58 17.50 -16.59
N ALA A 639 -33.78 16.96 -17.79
CA ALA A 639 -32.70 16.60 -18.71
C ALA A 639 -32.02 17.81 -19.40
N LEU A 640 -32.65 19.00 -19.40
CA LEU A 640 -32.06 20.21 -19.97
C LEU A 640 -31.10 20.90 -18.99
N PRO A 641 -29.92 21.39 -19.44
CA PRO A 641 -28.99 22.10 -18.58
C PRO A 641 -29.59 23.40 -18.05
N ASP A 642 -29.27 23.74 -16.80
CA ASP A 642 -29.78 24.94 -16.09
C ASP A 642 -29.59 26.25 -16.86
N GLU A 643 -28.55 26.35 -17.69
CA GLU A 643 -28.25 27.55 -18.46
C GLU A 643 -29.32 27.85 -19.53
N ALA A 644 -29.98 26.82 -20.07
CA ALA A 644 -31.10 26.98 -20.98
C ALA A 644 -32.33 27.55 -20.25
N TRP A 645 -32.59 27.07 -19.03
CA TRP A 645 -33.70 27.51 -18.19
C TRP A 645 -33.52 28.93 -17.65
N ARG A 646 -32.30 29.31 -17.25
CA ARG A 646 -32.03 30.67 -16.73
C ARG A 646 -32.42 31.77 -17.71
N ARG A 647 -32.24 31.55 -19.02
CA ARG A 647 -32.65 32.50 -20.07
C ARG A 647 -34.18 32.60 -20.20
N LEU A 648 -34.90 31.54 -19.86
CA LEU A 648 -36.36 31.50 -19.85
C LEU A 648 -36.95 32.10 -18.57
N GLU A 649 -36.25 31.93 -17.44
CA GLU A 649 -36.68 32.35 -16.11
C GLU A 649 -36.39 33.83 -15.81
N ALA A 650 -35.32 34.40 -16.38
CA ALA A 650 -34.89 35.78 -16.10
C ALA A 650 -36.02 36.83 -16.21
N PRO A 651 -36.95 36.78 -17.20
CA PRO A 651 -38.05 37.74 -17.30
C PRO A 651 -39.16 37.56 -16.25
N LEU A 652 -39.24 36.41 -15.57
CA LEU A 652 -40.30 36.10 -14.60
C LEU A 652 -40.02 36.69 -13.20
N LEU A 653 -38.75 36.90 -12.87
CA LEU A 653 -38.29 37.25 -11.53
C LEU A 653 -38.39 38.77 -11.27
N PRO A 654 -39.15 39.21 -10.25
CA PRO A 654 -39.26 40.62 -9.91
C PRO A 654 -37.92 41.18 -9.39
N GLY A 655 -37.39 42.24 -10.03
CA GLY A 655 -36.16 42.93 -9.61
C GLY A 655 -34.95 42.82 -10.56
N VAL A 656 -35.10 42.20 -11.74
CA VAL A 656 -34.04 42.13 -12.77
C VAL A 656 -34.09 43.32 -13.76
N GLU A 657 -35.09 44.18 -13.68
CA GLU A 657 -35.32 45.29 -14.64
C GLU A 657 -34.41 46.53 -14.49
N ALA A 658 -33.27 46.41 -13.80
CA ALA A 658 -32.25 47.46 -13.81
C ALA A 658 -30.88 46.89 -14.15
N GLY A 659 -30.54 46.93 -15.44
CA GLY A 659 -29.17 46.82 -15.92
C GLY A 659 -28.82 45.54 -16.66
N LEU A 660 -29.04 45.52 -17.98
CA LEU A 660 -28.07 44.87 -18.86
C LEU A 660 -26.74 45.60 -18.67
N PRO A 661 -25.61 44.93 -18.37
CA PRO A 661 -24.34 45.61 -18.18
C PRO A 661 -23.89 46.19 -19.52
N SER A 662 -23.90 47.52 -19.64
CA SER A 662 -23.12 48.20 -20.66
C SER A 662 -21.65 47.95 -20.34
N TRP A 663 -20.79 47.72 -21.35
CA TRP A 663 -19.36 47.47 -21.13
C TRP A 663 -18.70 48.56 -20.26
N LEU A 664 -19.27 49.78 -20.24
CA LEU A 664 -18.75 50.94 -19.51
C LEU A 664 -18.97 50.93 -17.98
N ASP A 665 -19.77 50.01 -17.42
CA ASP A 665 -19.96 49.95 -15.96
C ASP A 665 -19.11 48.85 -15.32
N GLY A 666 -17.94 49.27 -14.85
CA GLY A 666 -17.06 48.44 -14.03
C GLY A 666 -17.73 48.02 -12.72
N GLY A 667 -18.00 46.72 -12.58
CA GLY A 667 -17.80 45.99 -11.33
C GLY A 667 -18.70 46.33 -10.15
N SER A 668 -20.02 46.22 -10.28
CA SER A 668 -20.88 45.84 -9.14
C SER A 668 -22.19 45.20 -9.60
N SER A 669 -22.15 43.90 -9.89
CA SER A 669 -23.36 43.08 -9.91
C SER A 669 -23.95 43.11 -8.50
N ARG A 670 -25.08 43.81 -8.33
CA ARG A 670 -25.97 43.55 -7.20
C ARG A 670 -26.47 42.12 -7.38
N SER A 671 -25.77 41.18 -6.75
CA SER A 671 -26.22 39.81 -6.58
C SER A 671 -27.67 39.86 -6.11
N LEU A 672 -28.60 39.21 -6.83
CA LEU A 672 -29.80 38.69 -6.18
C LEU A 672 -29.34 38.09 -4.85
N ALA A 673 -30.02 38.40 -3.75
CA ALA A 673 -29.73 37.77 -2.48
C ALA A 673 -29.82 36.25 -2.70
N ALA A 674 -28.66 35.62 -2.90
CA ALA A 674 -28.55 34.20 -3.09
C ALA A 674 -29.08 33.62 -1.79
N LEU A 675 -30.14 32.83 -1.90
CA LEU A 675 -30.64 32.13 -0.75
C LEU A 675 -29.52 31.27 -0.15
N PRO A 676 -29.57 30.98 1.15
CA PRO A 676 -28.65 30.04 1.76
C PRO A 676 -28.63 28.77 0.90
N ALA A 677 -27.43 28.37 0.49
CA ALA A 677 -27.25 27.19 -0.34
C ALA A 677 -27.85 25.97 0.38
N ALA A 678 -28.83 25.33 -0.28
CA ALA A 678 -29.51 24.09 0.10
C ALA A 678 -30.66 24.22 1.14
N CYS A 679 -31.89 24.39 0.64
CA CYS A 679 -33.14 24.37 1.42
C CYS A 679 -34.12 23.36 0.82
N CYS A 680 -34.84 22.62 1.67
CA CYS A 680 -35.87 21.65 1.29
C CYS A 680 -37.18 21.94 2.03
N VAL A 681 -38.32 21.47 1.53
CA VAL A 681 -39.64 21.73 2.11
C VAL A 681 -40.12 20.54 2.94
N ALA A 682 -40.68 20.80 4.12
CA ALA A 682 -41.23 19.76 4.98
C ALA A 682 -42.33 18.95 4.25
N GLY A 683 -42.21 17.62 4.30
CA GLY A 683 -43.11 16.67 3.65
C GLY A 683 -42.75 16.31 2.20
N GLU A 684 -41.86 17.06 1.54
CA GLU A 684 -41.35 16.73 0.20
C GLU A 684 -40.19 15.72 0.29
N ALA A 685 -39.95 14.95 -0.77
CA ALA A 685 -38.94 13.89 -0.81
C ALA A 685 -37.54 14.45 -1.11
N LEU A 686 -36.57 14.20 -0.22
CA LEU A 686 -35.15 14.43 -0.44
C LEU A 686 -34.51 13.15 -0.97
N THR A 687 -34.11 13.11 -2.24
CA THR A 687 -33.49 11.93 -2.85
C THR A 687 -31.97 12.05 -2.82
N VAL A 688 -31.29 11.08 -2.23
CA VAL A 688 -29.83 11.02 -2.11
C VAL A 688 -29.30 9.87 -2.94
N GLY A 689 -28.55 10.21 -3.98
CA GLY A 689 -27.84 9.27 -4.84
C GLY A 689 -26.43 9.00 -4.32
N VAL A 690 -26.12 7.73 -4.05
CA VAL A 690 -24.78 7.28 -3.64
C VAL A 690 -24.33 6.12 -4.53
N ILE A 691 -23.09 6.17 -5.01
CA ILE A 691 -22.52 5.11 -5.83
C ILE A 691 -21.92 4.02 -4.92
N LEU A 692 -22.37 2.79 -5.11
CA LEU A 692 -21.85 1.59 -4.45
C LEU A 692 -21.14 0.71 -5.48
N THR A 693 -19.96 0.21 -5.14
CA THR A 693 -19.19 -0.73 -5.97
C THR A 693 -18.85 -1.99 -5.19
N ASN A 694 -19.03 -3.15 -5.80
CA ASN A 694 -18.55 -4.42 -5.27
C ASN A 694 -17.18 -4.77 -5.91
N PRO A 695 -16.05 -4.63 -5.20
CA PRO A 695 -14.74 -4.96 -5.73
C PRO A 695 -14.41 -6.47 -5.72
N LEU A 696 -15.24 -7.32 -5.11
CA LEU A 696 -14.97 -8.75 -4.97
C LEU A 696 -15.54 -9.59 -6.13
N ALA A 697 -15.02 -10.81 -6.26
CA ALA A 697 -15.54 -11.83 -7.18
C ALA A 697 -16.74 -12.62 -6.60
N LEU A 698 -17.39 -12.08 -5.56
CA LEU A 698 -18.47 -12.70 -4.77
C LEU A 698 -19.68 -11.78 -4.71
N ASP A 699 -20.87 -12.36 -4.59
CA ASP A 699 -22.10 -11.60 -4.38
C ASP A 699 -22.10 -11.00 -2.96
N LEU A 700 -22.39 -9.71 -2.85
CA LEU A 700 -22.58 -9.02 -1.57
C LEU A 700 -24.07 -8.75 -1.36
N ALA A 701 -24.67 -9.37 -0.34
CA ALA A 701 -26.03 -9.05 0.08
C ALA A 701 -26.00 -7.92 1.10
N LEU A 702 -26.61 -6.78 0.76
CA LEU A 702 -26.76 -5.64 1.64
C LEU A 702 -28.22 -5.55 2.07
N SER A 703 -28.48 -5.69 3.36
CA SER A 703 -29.79 -5.45 3.96
C SER A 703 -29.74 -4.21 4.85
N ALA A 704 -30.89 -3.64 5.15
CA ALA A 704 -31.01 -2.47 6.00
C ALA A 704 -30.13 -1.27 5.60
N VAL A 705 -30.04 -1.01 4.29
CA VAL A 705 -29.28 0.15 3.79
C VAL A 705 -30.10 1.40 4.05
N ARG A 706 -29.59 2.27 4.92
CA ARG A 706 -30.27 3.49 5.37
C ARG A 706 -29.33 4.69 5.41
N LEU A 707 -29.92 5.87 5.27
CA LEU A 707 -29.22 7.15 5.34
C LEU A 707 -29.05 7.57 6.81
N LEU A 708 -27.84 7.97 7.19
CA LEU A 708 -27.56 8.59 8.48
C LEU A 708 -27.73 10.10 8.37
N TYR A 709 -28.59 10.68 9.20
CA TYR A 709 -28.87 12.10 9.23
C TYR A 709 -29.02 12.62 10.68
N GLU A 710 -28.83 13.92 10.88
CA GLU A 710 -29.12 14.62 12.12
C GLU A 710 -30.10 15.77 11.85
N HIS A 711 -31.14 15.88 12.69
CA HIS A 711 -32.15 16.93 12.60
C HIS A 711 -32.37 17.59 13.97
N ASP A 712 -32.52 18.91 14.00
CA ASP A 712 -32.62 19.70 15.25
C ASP A 712 -33.78 19.29 16.18
N CYS A 713 -34.85 18.67 15.66
CA CYS A 713 -36.04 18.34 16.45
C CYS A 713 -35.94 17.04 17.27
N GLY A 714 -34.86 16.26 17.15
CA GLY A 714 -34.51 15.16 18.08
C GLY A 714 -35.43 13.94 18.19
N GLU A 715 -36.68 13.98 17.69
CA GLU A 715 -37.62 12.85 17.79
C GLU A 715 -37.67 11.99 16.50
N PRO A 716 -37.66 10.65 16.62
CA PRO A 716 -37.56 9.72 15.48
C PRO A 716 -38.80 9.66 14.58
N ASP A 717 -39.96 10.14 15.04
CA ASP A 717 -41.23 10.12 14.26
C ASP A 717 -41.37 11.30 13.26
N ASP A 718 -40.43 12.25 13.28
CA ASP A 718 -40.50 13.45 12.45
C ASP A 718 -39.79 13.30 11.08
N ALA A 719 -39.13 12.17 10.81
CA ALA A 719 -38.48 11.91 9.52
C ALA A 719 -38.56 10.43 9.09
N GLU A 720 -39.07 10.21 7.87
CA GLU A 720 -39.18 8.88 7.26
C GLU A 720 -38.01 8.67 6.28
N ALA A 721 -37.07 7.79 6.65
CA ALA A 721 -35.98 7.36 5.78
C ALA A 721 -36.32 6.00 5.15
N GLU A 722 -36.21 5.88 3.83
CA GLU A 722 -36.41 4.62 3.14
C GLU A 722 -35.27 3.64 3.43
N GLU A 723 -35.62 2.40 3.76
CA GLU A 723 -34.69 1.29 3.94
C GLU A 723 -34.72 0.40 2.69
N GLN A 724 -33.55 0.14 2.11
CA GLN A 724 -33.45 -0.71 0.91
C GLN A 724 -32.59 -1.95 1.17
N THR A 725 -32.93 -3.03 0.46
CA THR A 725 -32.16 -4.27 0.41
C THR A 725 -31.73 -4.51 -1.03
N LEU A 726 -30.44 -4.75 -1.26
CA LEU A 726 -29.89 -5.00 -2.59
C LEU A 726 -28.80 -6.08 -2.56
N SER A 727 -28.64 -6.76 -3.69
CA SER A 727 -27.53 -7.69 -3.92
C SER A 727 -26.63 -7.12 -5.00
N LEU A 728 -25.33 -6.98 -4.70
CA LEU A 728 -24.33 -6.52 -5.66
C LEU A 728 -23.57 -7.72 -6.21
N ALA A 729 -23.71 -7.95 -7.52
CA ALA A 729 -22.97 -8.96 -8.26
C ALA A 729 -21.46 -8.61 -8.34
N PRO A 730 -20.60 -9.56 -8.74
CA PRO A 730 -19.15 -9.36 -8.78
C PRO A 730 -18.76 -8.20 -9.70
N GLY A 731 -17.96 -7.25 -9.20
CA GLY A 731 -17.53 -6.08 -9.98
C GLY A 731 -18.62 -5.05 -10.28
N GLN A 732 -19.86 -5.25 -9.79
CA GLN A 732 -20.99 -4.39 -10.12
C GLN A 732 -20.84 -3.01 -9.47
N ARG A 733 -21.06 -1.96 -10.28
CA ARG A 733 -21.18 -0.57 -9.83
C ARG A 733 -22.61 -0.09 -10.04
N THR A 734 -23.28 0.30 -8.96
CA THR A 734 -24.70 0.69 -8.96
C THR A 734 -24.87 2.02 -8.25
N THR A 735 -25.76 2.89 -8.74
CA THR A 735 -26.15 4.12 -8.04
C THR A 735 -27.39 3.83 -7.21
N LEU A 736 -27.25 3.85 -5.89
CA LEU A 736 -28.34 3.70 -4.93
C LEU A 736 -29.05 5.05 -4.74
N GLN A 737 -30.37 5.06 -4.82
CA GLN A 737 -31.19 6.26 -4.58
C GLN A 737 -32.01 6.03 -3.31
N LEU A 738 -31.69 6.75 -2.24
CA LEU A 738 -32.41 6.69 -0.97
C LEU A 738 -33.27 7.94 -0.79
N VAL A 739 -34.50 7.78 -0.32
CA VAL A 739 -35.42 8.89 -0.08
C VAL A 739 -35.52 9.17 1.42
N LEU A 740 -35.41 10.45 1.78
CA LEU A 740 -35.64 10.97 3.13
C LEU A 740 -36.78 12.00 3.09
N ARG A 741 -37.79 11.85 3.96
CA ARG A 741 -38.89 12.83 4.11
C ARG A 741 -38.90 13.37 5.52
N VAL A 742 -38.58 14.66 5.68
CA VAL A 742 -38.64 15.34 6.99
C VAL A 742 -39.96 16.11 7.10
N ARG A 743 -40.71 15.90 8.18
CA ARG A 743 -42.07 16.43 8.37
C ARG A 743 -42.12 17.78 9.08
N ARG A 744 -41.04 18.18 9.76
CA ARG A 744 -40.94 19.45 10.48
C ARG A 744 -39.82 20.34 9.94
N ALA A 745 -40.01 21.64 10.08
CA ALA A 745 -38.99 22.63 9.75
C ALA A 745 -37.84 22.59 10.79
N GLY A 746 -36.60 22.86 10.35
CA GLY A 746 -35.39 22.83 11.19
C GLY A 746 -34.12 22.55 10.38
N ALA A 747 -32.93 22.53 10.99
CA ALA A 747 -31.70 22.15 10.27
C ALA A 747 -31.60 20.63 10.09
N LEU A 748 -31.11 20.20 8.93
CA LEU A 748 -30.90 18.80 8.57
C LEU A 748 -29.46 18.63 8.06
N THR A 749 -28.73 17.65 8.58
CA THR A 749 -27.39 17.31 8.05
C THR A 749 -27.29 15.83 7.70
N LEU A 750 -26.81 15.55 6.49
CA LEU A 750 -26.54 14.18 6.05
C LEU A 750 -25.14 13.76 6.49
N ARG A 751 -25.05 12.67 7.25
CA ARG A 751 -23.80 12.18 7.84
C ARG A 751 -23.17 11.04 7.06
N GLY A 752 -23.96 10.14 6.48
CA GLY A 752 -23.41 8.96 5.79
C GLY A 752 -24.43 7.88 5.49
N LEU A 753 -23.93 6.67 5.29
CA LEU A 753 -24.71 5.44 5.08
C LEU A 753 -24.42 4.42 6.17
N GLU A 754 -25.43 3.64 6.51
CA GLU A 754 -25.31 2.44 7.33
C GLU A 754 -25.99 1.27 6.63
N TRP A 755 -25.43 0.07 6.74
CA TRP A 755 -25.95 -1.15 6.13
C TRP A 755 -25.60 -2.39 6.97
N THR A 756 -26.27 -3.50 6.68
CA THR A 756 -25.91 -4.82 7.19
C THR A 756 -25.39 -5.71 6.06
N LEU A 757 -24.13 -6.12 6.14
CA LEU A 757 -23.47 -7.00 5.18
C LEU A 757 -23.78 -8.46 5.49
N ASN A 758 -24.34 -9.17 4.50
CA ASN A 758 -24.75 -10.57 4.54
C ASN A 758 -25.59 -10.94 5.79
N GLY A 759 -26.38 -9.99 6.30
CA GLY A 759 -27.24 -10.18 7.47
C GLY A 759 -26.53 -10.27 8.83
N HIS A 760 -25.20 -10.12 8.89
CA HIS A 760 -24.44 -10.30 10.13
C HIS A 760 -23.68 -9.03 10.57
N ALA A 761 -22.97 -8.35 9.66
CA ALA A 761 -22.05 -7.28 10.02
C ALA A 761 -22.63 -5.89 9.74
N ARG A 762 -22.78 -5.06 10.78
CA ARG A 762 -23.23 -3.66 10.63
C ARG A 762 -22.06 -2.77 10.19
N GLY A 763 -22.16 -2.25 8.97
CA GLY A 763 -21.20 -1.33 8.38
C GLY A 763 -21.71 0.11 8.37
N ARG A 764 -20.82 1.07 8.58
CA ARG A 764 -21.10 2.51 8.46
C ARG A 764 -20.00 3.19 7.66
N ARG A 765 -20.38 4.07 6.73
CA ARG A 765 -19.46 4.98 6.05
C ARG A 765 -19.97 6.41 6.13
N LEU A 766 -19.13 7.32 6.59
CA LEU A 766 -19.43 8.75 6.63
C LEU A 766 -19.12 9.41 5.28
N PHE A 767 -19.93 10.41 4.92
CA PHE A 767 -19.66 11.22 3.74
C PHE A 767 -18.52 12.21 4.01
N GLU A 768 -17.69 12.46 3.00
CA GLU A 768 -16.60 13.44 3.10
C GLU A 768 -17.08 14.80 2.57
N PRO A 769 -17.29 15.82 3.44
CA PRO A 769 -17.67 17.13 2.96
C PRO A 769 -16.54 17.73 2.12
N ARG A 770 -16.84 18.13 0.88
CA ARG A 770 -15.85 18.79 -0.01
C ARG A 770 -15.33 20.06 0.66
N ARG A 771 -14.16 20.00 1.30
CA ARG A 771 -13.41 21.19 1.72
C ARG A 771 -12.89 21.88 0.47
N ALA A 772 -13.32 23.10 0.21
CA ALA A 772 -12.74 23.94 -0.84
C ALA A 772 -11.24 24.11 -0.56
N ARG A 773 -10.39 23.35 -1.26
CA ARG A 773 -8.94 23.59 -1.26
C ARG A 773 -8.70 24.98 -1.83
N GLY A 774 -8.23 25.90 -1.00
CA GLY A 774 -7.78 27.22 -1.43
C GLY A 774 -6.59 27.09 -2.39
N ARG A 775 -6.86 27.02 -3.69
CA ARG A 775 -5.84 27.15 -4.73
C ARG A 775 -5.70 28.64 -5.04
N ARG A 776 -4.59 29.25 -4.59
CA ARG A 776 -4.13 30.55 -5.11
C ARG A 776 -3.77 30.36 -6.58
N GLY A 777 -4.74 30.51 -7.47
CA GLY A 777 -4.57 30.50 -8.92
C GLY A 777 -5.66 31.36 -9.53
N ARG A 778 -5.26 32.49 -10.12
CA ARG A 778 -6.17 33.42 -10.79
C ARG A 778 -6.88 32.72 -11.95
N GLY A 779 -8.21 32.80 -11.94
CA GLY A 779 -9.07 32.78 -13.11
C GLY A 779 -9.31 31.42 -13.77
N LEU A 780 -10.35 30.72 -13.33
CA LEU A 780 -11.26 29.96 -14.19
C LEU A 780 -12.53 29.61 -13.39
N ALA A 781 -13.66 29.62 -14.08
CA ALA A 781 -15.02 29.75 -13.55
C ALA A 781 -15.37 28.78 -12.39
N LYS A 782 -16.01 29.33 -11.34
CA LYS A 782 -16.68 28.56 -10.28
C LYS A 782 -17.83 27.76 -10.92
N ALA A 783 -17.74 26.43 -10.87
CA ALA A 783 -18.92 25.56 -11.00
C ALA A 783 -19.93 25.86 -9.87
N PRO A 784 -21.25 25.72 -10.10
CA PRO A 784 -22.27 26.06 -9.10
C PRO A 784 -22.19 25.13 -7.88
N ALA A 785 -22.56 25.68 -6.72
CA ALA A 785 -22.46 25.05 -5.41
C ALA A 785 -23.49 23.91 -5.24
N SER A 786 -23.22 22.74 -5.81
CA SER A 786 -23.89 21.47 -5.50
C SER A 786 -22.95 20.65 -4.60
N GLY A 787 -23.05 20.82 -3.28
CA GLY A 787 -22.15 20.10 -2.37
C GLY A 787 -22.26 20.38 -0.87
N SER A 788 -23.26 21.13 -0.41
CA SER A 788 -23.56 21.18 1.03
C SER A 788 -24.40 19.96 1.38
N LEU A 789 -23.93 19.17 2.36
CA LEU A 789 -24.70 18.08 2.99
C LEU A 789 -25.52 18.60 4.18
N SER A 790 -25.60 19.92 4.37
CA SER A 790 -26.37 20.60 5.41
C SER A 790 -27.45 21.46 4.77
N PHE A 791 -28.69 21.30 5.21
CA PHE A 791 -29.91 21.86 4.65
C PHE A 791 -30.75 22.54 5.72
N THR A 792 -31.55 23.53 5.33
CA THR A 792 -32.63 24.07 6.15
C THR A 792 -33.97 23.56 5.63
N VAL A 793 -34.71 22.81 6.46
CA VAL A 793 -36.06 22.34 6.17
C VAL A 793 -37.04 23.48 6.45
N LEU A 794 -37.76 23.94 5.43
CA LEU A 794 -38.76 25.00 5.47
C LEU A 794 -40.15 24.42 5.81
N ALA A 795 -41.08 25.26 6.27
CA ALA A 795 -42.45 24.82 6.52
C ALA A 795 -43.18 24.46 5.20
N PRO A 796 -44.33 23.76 5.26
CA PRO A 796 -45.07 23.32 4.06
C PRO A 796 -45.37 24.48 3.08
N ALA A 797 -45.02 24.29 1.80
CA ALA A 797 -45.08 25.32 0.75
C ALA A 797 -46.05 24.93 -0.39
N PRO A 798 -46.56 25.89 -1.21
CA PRO A 798 -47.38 25.55 -2.38
C PRO A 798 -46.57 24.78 -3.42
N CYS A 799 -47.23 23.87 -4.16
CA CYS A 799 -46.61 23.06 -5.22
C CYS A 799 -47.51 23.07 -6.46
N LEU A 800 -47.03 23.70 -7.54
CA LEU A 800 -47.77 23.77 -8.80
C LEU A 800 -47.44 22.55 -9.68
N GLN A 801 -48.46 21.84 -10.13
CA GLN A 801 -48.39 20.81 -11.15
C GLN A 801 -48.99 21.34 -12.46
N VAL A 802 -48.34 21.02 -13.59
CA VAL A 802 -48.76 21.49 -14.90
C VAL A 802 -48.82 20.33 -15.88
N ALA A 803 -49.95 20.20 -16.57
CA ALA A 803 -50.16 19.22 -17.63
C ALA A 803 -50.54 19.92 -18.95
N LEU A 804 -50.04 19.39 -20.07
CA LEU A 804 -50.44 19.78 -21.42
C LEU A 804 -51.33 18.69 -22.00
N GLU A 805 -52.61 18.95 -22.10
CA GLU A 805 -53.60 18.05 -22.68
C GLU A 805 -53.82 18.39 -24.18
N ALA A 806 -54.06 17.37 -25.00
CA ALA A 806 -54.35 17.51 -26.44
C ALA A 806 -53.24 18.17 -27.29
N LEU A 807 -51.97 18.16 -26.85
CA LEU A 807 -50.84 18.53 -27.68
C LEU A 807 -50.51 17.40 -28.69
N PRO A 808 -50.56 17.63 -30.01
CA PRO A 808 -50.23 16.61 -31.00
C PRO A 808 -48.75 16.19 -30.90
N GLY A 809 -48.46 14.90 -31.07
CA GLY A 809 -47.09 14.38 -31.06
C GLY A 809 -46.26 14.77 -32.29
N ALA A 810 -46.94 15.08 -33.40
CA ALA A 810 -46.34 15.57 -34.64
C ALA A 810 -47.17 16.71 -35.24
N LEU A 811 -46.50 17.67 -35.87
CA LEU A 811 -47.11 18.83 -36.54
C LEU A 811 -46.47 19.06 -37.91
N LEU A 812 -47.16 19.76 -38.79
CA LEU A 812 -46.62 20.22 -40.07
C LEU A 812 -46.05 21.64 -39.96
N VAL A 813 -45.01 21.95 -40.73
CA VAL A 813 -44.48 23.32 -40.82
C VAL A 813 -45.60 24.28 -41.27
N GLY A 814 -45.88 25.28 -40.45
CA GLY A 814 -46.93 26.27 -40.67
C GLY A 814 -48.33 25.87 -40.18
N GLU A 815 -48.51 24.66 -39.62
CA GLU A 815 -49.76 24.24 -38.98
C GLU A 815 -50.03 25.06 -37.72
N LEU A 816 -51.30 25.27 -37.37
CA LEU A 816 -51.70 25.91 -36.11
C LEU A 816 -52.42 24.87 -35.26
N ALA A 817 -51.81 24.49 -34.14
CA ALA A 817 -52.37 23.50 -33.22
C ALA A 817 -52.85 24.14 -31.91
N HIS A 818 -53.97 23.64 -31.41
CA HIS A 818 -54.59 24.07 -30.16
C HIS A 818 -54.42 22.99 -29.07
N ALA A 819 -53.75 23.33 -27.99
CA ALA A 819 -53.54 22.49 -26.81
C ALA A 819 -54.14 23.15 -25.55
N ARG A 820 -54.39 22.35 -24.50
CA ARG A 820 -54.91 22.84 -23.21
C ARG A 820 -53.84 22.75 -22.12
N LEU A 821 -53.58 23.86 -21.45
CA LEU A 821 -52.69 23.96 -20.30
C LEU A 821 -53.51 23.84 -19.01
N VAL A 822 -53.26 22.80 -18.23
CA VAL A 822 -53.94 22.51 -16.96
C VAL A 822 -52.98 22.77 -15.81
N LEU A 823 -53.33 23.70 -14.94
CA LEU A 823 -52.54 24.18 -13.80
C LEU A 823 -53.24 23.75 -12.50
N THR A 824 -52.59 22.93 -11.67
CA THR A 824 -53.17 22.40 -10.42
C THR A 824 -52.26 22.71 -9.24
N ASN A 825 -52.80 23.30 -8.16
CA ASN A 825 -52.05 23.43 -6.91
C ASN A 825 -52.13 22.12 -6.12
N ALA A 826 -51.08 21.29 -6.16
CA ALA A 826 -50.99 20.03 -5.44
C ALA A 826 -50.39 20.18 -4.02
N GLY A 827 -49.93 21.39 -3.66
CA GLY A 827 -49.33 21.66 -2.35
C GLY A 827 -50.36 21.96 -1.25
N PRO A 828 -49.98 21.84 0.03
CA PRO A 828 -50.85 22.10 1.18
C PRO A 828 -51.13 23.59 1.44
N ALA A 829 -50.44 24.51 0.74
CA ALA A 829 -50.58 25.95 0.90
C ALA A 829 -51.10 26.63 -0.39
N PRO A 830 -51.86 27.74 -0.30
CA PRO A 830 -52.34 28.49 -1.46
C PRO A 830 -51.21 29.24 -2.19
N LEU A 831 -51.32 29.37 -3.52
CA LEU A 831 -50.39 30.12 -4.37
C LEU A 831 -51.04 31.34 -5.04
N ARG A 832 -50.26 32.38 -5.30
CA ARG A 832 -50.67 33.64 -5.95
C ARG A 832 -49.62 34.13 -6.95
N ALA A 833 -49.93 35.22 -7.66
CA ALA A 833 -49.00 35.94 -8.55
C ALA A 833 -48.35 35.04 -9.64
N LEU A 834 -49.15 34.16 -10.25
CA LEU A 834 -48.70 33.23 -11.28
C LEU A 834 -48.28 33.95 -12.57
N ARG A 835 -47.10 33.62 -13.08
CA ARG A 835 -46.51 34.15 -14.33
C ARG A 835 -45.92 33.02 -15.16
N CYS A 836 -45.95 33.14 -16.49
CA CYS A 836 -45.41 32.14 -17.42
C CYS A 836 -44.61 32.77 -18.57
N THR A 837 -43.53 32.10 -19.01
CA THR A 837 -42.78 32.42 -20.22
C THR A 837 -42.61 31.20 -21.12
N ALA A 838 -42.50 31.43 -22.42
CA ALA A 838 -42.28 30.40 -23.43
C ALA A 838 -40.94 30.58 -24.15
N ALA A 839 -40.31 29.48 -24.56
CA ALA A 839 -38.95 29.49 -25.10
C ALA A 839 -38.81 30.05 -26.53
N GLY A 840 -39.88 30.05 -27.32
CA GLY A 840 -39.86 30.47 -28.72
C GLY A 840 -41.10 31.28 -29.16
N PRO A 841 -41.03 31.94 -30.32
CA PRO A 841 -42.14 32.72 -30.90
C PRO A 841 -43.26 31.86 -31.51
N ASP A 842 -43.13 30.54 -31.41
CA ASP A 842 -44.05 29.55 -31.96
C ASP A 842 -45.11 29.12 -30.94
N LEU A 843 -45.10 29.72 -29.74
CA LEU A 843 -45.99 29.42 -28.63
C LEU A 843 -46.75 30.68 -28.20
N HIS A 844 -48.08 30.61 -28.22
CA HIS A 844 -48.95 31.71 -27.84
C HIS A 844 -49.95 31.28 -26.77
N LEU A 845 -50.00 32.01 -25.64
CA LEU A 845 -50.93 31.75 -24.52
C LEU A 845 -52.08 32.78 -24.47
N THR A 846 -52.55 33.23 -25.64
CA THR A 846 -53.62 34.22 -25.75
C THR A 846 -55.01 33.58 -25.66
N PRO A 847 -55.99 34.24 -25.01
CA PRO A 847 -57.40 33.81 -25.08
C PRO A 847 -57.94 33.94 -26.50
N ASP A 848 -58.95 33.14 -26.86
CA ASP A 848 -59.61 33.20 -28.16
C ASP A 848 -60.18 34.60 -28.44
N VAL A 849 -59.70 35.23 -29.52
CA VAL A 849 -60.24 36.48 -30.06
C VAL A 849 -60.81 36.15 -31.43
N ASP A 850 -62.07 35.70 -31.48
CA ASP A 850 -63.07 36.05 -32.50
C ASP A 850 -64.27 35.09 -32.47
N GLY A 851 -65.47 35.69 -32.46
CA GLY A 851 -66.74 34.97 -32.45
C GLY A 851 -67.00 34.23 -33.76
N ALA A 852 -66.66 32.94 -33.82
CA ALA A 852 -67.21 31.98 -34.78
C ALA A 852 -67.10 30.51 -34.32
N ALA A 853 -67.20 30.24 -33.01
CA ALA A 853 -67.60 28.93 -32.48
C ALA A 853 -67.97 29.14 -31.02
N GLY A 854 -69.27 29.11 -30.69
CA GLY A 854 -69.75 29.27 -29.32
C GLY A 854 -69.30 28.12 -28.43
N ARG A 855 -68.20 28.32 -27.69
CA ARG A 855 -67.95 27.71 -26.37
C ARG A 855 -67.22 28.75 -25.53
N SER A 856 -67.98 29.43 -24.67
CA SER A 856 -67.43 30.19 -23.57
C SER A 856 -66.46 29.32 -22.76
N ALA A 857 -65.43 29.95 -22.17
CA ALA A 857 -64.71 29.39 -21.03
C ALA A 857 -65.70 29.20 -19.86
N THR A 858 -66.48 28.14 -19.92
CA THR A 858 -67.45 27.73 -18.91
C THR A 858 -67.14 26.30 -18.53
N GLU A 859 -66.26 26.16 -17.55
CA GLU A 859 -66.37 25.25 -16.41
C GLU A 859 -65.20 25.56 -15.47
N VAL A 860 -65.28 26.74 -14.85
CA VAL A 860 -64.40 27.12 -13.73
C VAL A 860 -65.03 26.52 -12.47
N GLY A 861 -64.37 25.51 -11.90
CA GLY A 861 -64.77 24.89 -10.63
C GLY A 861 -64.92 25.94 -9.53
N ALA A 862 -65.96 25.77 -8.70
CA ALA A 862 -66.35 26.69 -7.65
C ALA A 862 -65.18 27.04 -6.70
N GLY A 863 -64.73 28.30 -6.71
CA GLY A 863 -63.68 28.78 -5.81
C GLY A 863 -63.08 30.15 -6.13
N LEU A 864 -63.25 30.66 -7.35
CA LEU A 864 -62.61 31.91 -7.78
C LEU A 864 -63.47 33.15 -7.44
N LYS A 865 -63.09 33.86 -6.36
CA LYS A 865 -63.70 35.14 -5.98
C LYS A 865 -63.12 36.29 -6.81
N GLY A 866 -63.90 36.77 -7.78
CA GLY A 866 -63.94 38.16 -8.26
C GLY A 866 -62.64 38.82 -8.77
N ALA A 867 -62.38 38.71 -10.07
CA ALA A 867 -61.72 39.72 -10.92
C ALA A 867 -61.85 39.28 -12.39
N GLY A 868 -62.02 40.22 -13.33
CA GLY A 868 -62.04 39.88 -14.76
C GLY A 868 -60.78 39.11 -15.15
N LEU A 869 -60.96 37.95 -15.79
CA LEU A 869 -59.88 37.02 -16.20
C LEU A 869 -59.10 37.55 -17.43
N GLY A 870 -58.63 38.79 -17.38
CA GLY A 870 -57.72 39.33 -18.37
C GLY A 870 -56.31 38.82 -18.12
N LEU A 871 -55.70 38.15 -19.09
CA LEU A 871 -54.28 37.81 -19.06
C LEU A 871 -53.47 39.04 -19.49
N GLY A 872 -52.58 39.51 -18.62
CA GLY A 872 -51.66 40.58 -18.96
C GLY A 872 -50.51 40.04 -19.81
N LEU A 873 -50.32 40.60 -21.01
CA LEU A 873 -49.13 40.35 -21.83
C LEU A 873 -48.11 41.45 -21.57
N LEU A 874 -46.99 41.10 -20.95
CA LEU A 874 -45.86 42.00 -20.73
C LEU A 874 -44.71 41.58 -21.65
N PHE A 875 -43.93 42.54 -22.13
CA PHE A 875 -42.69 42.27 -22.84
C PHE A 875 -41.52 42.67 -21.94
N SER A 876 -40.74 41.69 -21.50
CA SER A 876 -39.55 41.92 -20.68
C SER A 876 -38.37 41.12 -21.24
N GLY A 877 -37.21 41.77 -21.39
CA GLY A 877 -35.99 41.15 -21.94
C GLY A 877 -36.13 40.61 -23.38
N GLY A 878 -37.03 41.17 -24.20
CA GLY A 878 -37.28 40.70 -25.57
C GLY A 878 -38.15 39.44 -25.67
N ARG A 879 -38.81 39.02 -24.58
CA ARG A 879 -39.74 37.87 -24.54
C ARG A 879 -41.11 38.24 -23.99
N ALA A 880 -42.13 37.50 -24.41
CA ALA A 880 -43.48 37.60 -23.89
C ALA A 880 -43.58 36.92 -22.51
N VAL A 881 -44.06 37.67 -21.52
CA VAL A 881 -44.38 37.20 -20.16
C VAL A 881 -45.89 37.29 -19.98
N TYR A 882 -46.51 36.15 -19.73
CA TYR A 882 -47.94 36.03 -19.48
C TYR A 882 -48.18 36.08 -17.98
N ALA A 883 -48.89 37.10 -17.50
CA ALA A 883 -49.19 37.29 -16.08
C ALA A 883 -50.69 37.13 -15.83
N TRP A 884 -51.05 36.20 -14.94
CA TRP A 884 -52.41 36.11 -14.43
C TRP A 884 -52.68 37.23 -13.42
N PRO A 885 -53.95 37.66 -13.24
CA PRO A 885 -54.28 38.72 -12.30
C PRO A 885 -53.72 38.45 -10.89
N PRO A 886 -53.10 39.42 -10.21
CA PRO A 886 -52.54 39.21 -8.88
C PRO A 886 -53.59 38.86 -7.81
N ALA A 887 -54.87 39.16 -8.07
CA ALA A 887 -56.00 38.72 -7.24
C ALA A 887 -56.35 37.23 -7.39
N LEU A 888 -55.77 36.54 -8.38
CA LEU A 888 -55.95 35.11 -8.60
C LEU A 888 -55.14 34.31 -7.56
N GLU A 889 -55.84 33.72 -6.59
CA GLU A 889 -55.28 32.80 -5.60
C GLU A 889 -55.79 31.38 -5.85
N LEU A 890 -54.87 30.44 -6.10
CA LEU A 890 -55.16 29.03 -6.33
C LEU A 890 -55.04 28.29 -4.99
N ALA A 891 -56.20 27.96 -4.40
CA ALA A 891 -56.28 27.17 -3.16
C ALA A 891 -55.69 25.76 -3.33
N PRO A 892 -55.26 25.09 -2.25
CA PRO A 892 -54.85 23.68 -2.29
C PRO A 892 -55.90 22.80 -2.99
N GLY A 893 -55.46 22.03 -3.98
CA GLY A 893 -56.31 21.15 -4.81
C GLY A 893 -57.07 21.83 -5.95
N ALA A 894 -57.01 23.16 -6.09
CA ALA A 894 -57.71 23.87 -7.17
C ALA A 894 -57.01 23.71 -8.54
N ARG A 895 -57.82 23.62 -9.61
CA ARG A 895 -57.40 23.43 -11.02
C ARG A 895 -57.82 24.63 -11.88
N LEU A 896 -56.94 25.09 -12.77
CA LEU A 896 -57.14 26.17 -13.74
C LEU A 896 -56.77 25.68 -15.14
N GLU A 897 -57.66 25.87 -16.12
CA GLU A 897 -57.43 25.49 -17.51
C GLU A 897 -57.22 26.73 -18.40
N TRP A 898 -56.26 26.66 -19.32
CA TRP A 898 -55.88 27.77 -20.20
C TRP A 898 -55.53 27.30 -21.63
N PRO A 899 -55.93 28.01 -22.70
CA PRO A 899 -55.56 27.64 -24.06
C PRO A 899 -54.07 27.90 -24.38
N LEU A 900 -53.44 26.98 -25.12
CA LEU A 900 -52.08 27.10 -25.66
C LEU A 900 -52.11 26.86 -27.17
N TRP A 901 -51.64 27.82 -27.94
CA TRP A 901 -51.50 27.72 -29.40
C TRP A 901 -50.06 27.47 -29.79
N VAL A 902 -49.83 26.49 -30.67
CA VAL A 902 -48.52 26.09 -31.17
C VAL A 902 -48.48 26.26 -32.69
N HIS A 903 -47.53 27.05 -33.18
CA HIS A 903 -47.38 27.37 -34.61
C HIS A 903 -45.91 27.20 -35.06
N PRO A 904 -45.49 25.99 -35.46
CA PRO A 904 -44.11 25.72 -35.86
C PRO A 904 -43.76 26.36 -37.21
N ARG A 905 -42.66 27.10 -37.27
CA ARG A 905 -42.21 27.79 -38.50
C ARG A 905 -41.12 27.06 -39.29
N ALA A 906 -40.51 26.03 -38.71
CA ALA A 906 -39.41 25.27 -39.32
C ALA A 906 -39.56 23.77 -39.04
N ALA A 907 -39.06 22.94 -39.96
CA ALA A 907 -39.06 21.49 -39.80
C ALA A 907 -37.97 21.04 -38.80
N GLY A 908 -38.23 19.96 -38.07
CA GLY A 908 -37.37 19.41 -37.02
C GLY A 908 -38.11 19.26 -35.67
N ALA A 909 -37.38 18.85 -34.63
CA ALA A 909 -37.95 18.72 -33.29
C ALA A 909 -38.20 20.11 -32.68
N LEU A 910 -39.48 20.47 -32.48
CA LEU A 910 -39.89 21.69 -31.78
C LEU A 910 -39.85 21.46 -30.26
N ASP A 911 -39.03 22.24 -29.56
CA ASP A 911 -38.95 22.21 -28.10
C ASP A 911 -39.97 23.17 -27.47
N VAL A 912 -41.05 22.60 -26.91
CA VAL A 912 -42.07 23.30 -26.15
C VAL A 912 -41.63 23.40 -24.69
N SER A 913 -40.84 24.43 -24.41
CA SER A 913 -40.34 24.74 -23.06
C SER A 913 -41.09 25.93 -22.44
N LEU A 914 -41.76 25.71 -21.30
CA LEU A 914 -42.49 26.69 -20.51
C LEU A 914 -41.90 26.79 -19.09
N ALA A 915 -41.75 28.01 -18.57
CA ALA A 915 -41.38 28.25 -17.17
C ALA A 915 -42.51 29.02 -16.47
N PHE A 916 -42.88 28.58 -15.26
CA PHE A 916 -43.88 29.21 -14.42
C PHE A 916 -43.24 29.76 -13.16
N CYS A 917 -43.64 30.95 -12.72
CA CYS A 917 -43.23 31.55 -11.45
C CYS A 917 -44.47 31.85 -10.61
N TYR A 918 -44.45 31.49 -9.33
CA TYR A 918 -45.57 31.73 -8.40
C TYR A 918 -45.06 32.01 -6.98
N GLU A 919 -45.88 32.69 -6.19
CA GLU A 919 -45.58 33.08 -4.82
C GLU A 919 -46.52 32.38 -3.82
N PRO A 920 -46.08 32.04 -2.60
CA PRO A 920 -46.97 31.65 -1.52
C PRO A 920 -47.91 32.80 -1.11
N ALA A 921 -49.19 32.51 -0.84
CA ALA A 921 -50.15 33.55 -0.47
C ALA A 921 -50.05 33.98 1.02
N GLN A 922 -49.56 33.10 1.90
CA GLN A 922 -49.24 33.42 3.29
C GLN A 922 -47.92 34.21 3.38
N ALA A 923 -47.77 35.06 4.41
CA ALA A 923 -46.62 35.93 4.59
C ALA A 923 -45.30 35.16 4.40
N ALA A 924 -44.42 35.68 3.53
CA ALA A 924 -43.17 35.07 3.15
C ALA A 924 -42.39 34.63 4.40
N GLN A 925 -42.32 33.31 4.63
CA GLN A 925 -41.40 32.77 5.62
C GLN A 925 -39.97 33.18 5.24
N GLU A 926 -39.12 33.40 6.24
CA GLU A 926 -37.71 33.72 6.05
C GLU A 926 -37.04 32.62 5.22
N GLY A 927 -36.92 32.83 3.90
CA GLY A 927 -36.17 31.94 3.00
C GLY A 927 -36.83 31.48 1.71
N MET A 928 -38.10 31.73 1.40
CA MET A 928 -38.67 31.32 0.08
C MET A 928 -39.70 32.32 -0.44
N LYS A 929 -39.27 33.22 -1.33
CA LYS A 929 -40.10 34.31 -1.86
C LYS A 929 -40.97 33.90 -3.06
N TYR A 930 -40.46 32.98 -3.88
CA TYR A 930 -41.14 32.48 -5.07
C TYR A 930 -40.70 31.03 -5.35
N ARG A 931 -41.49 30.30 -6.14
CA ARG A 931 -41.14 29.01 -6.75
C ARG A 931 -41.21 29.12 -8.26
N LEU A 932 -40.29 28.43 -8.93
CA LEU A 932 -40.24 28.25 -10.37
C LEU A 932 -40.63 26.81 -10.71
N LEU A 933 -41.37 26.61 -11.78
CA LEU A 933 -41.65 25.28 -12.34
C LEU A 933 -41.25 25.24 -13.81
N ARG A 934 -40.43 24.26 -14.16
CA ARG A 934 -39.94 24.01 -15.53
C ARG A 934 -40.72 22.88 -16.18
N LEU A 935 -41.23 23.11 -17.40
CA LEU A 935 -41.96 22.13 -18.19
C LEU A 935 -41.39 22.06 -19.60
N ARG A 936 -41.12 20.85 -20.10
CA ARG A 936 -40.62 20.61 -21.45
C ARG A 936 -41.42 19.53 -22.17
N ARG A 937 -41.81 19.76 -23.41
CA ARG A 937 -42.31 18.74 -24.35
C ARG A 937 -41.57 18.90 -25.67
N VAL A 938 -41.40 17.81 -26.41
CA VAL A 938 -40.82 17.85 -27.76
C VAL A 938 -41.90 17.36 -28.73
N VAL A 939 -42.12 18.13 -29.79
CA VAL A 939 -43.10 17.83 -30.85
C VAL A 939 -42.35 17.72 -32.17
N ASP A 940 -42.57 16.65 -32.92
CA ASP A 940 -41.88 16.45 -34.20
C ASP A 940 -42.55 17.25 -35.31
N VAL A 941 -41.83 18.20 -35.92
CA VAL A 941 -42.35 19.01 -37.02
C VAL A 941 -41.86 18.47 -38.36
N ALA A 942 -42.78 17.96 -39.17
CA ALA A 942 -42.50 17.47 -40.51
C ALA A 942 -42.76 18.55 -41.58
N PRO A 943 -41.98 18.60 -42.67
CA PRO A 943 -42.21 19.54 -43.76
C PRO A 943 -43.49 19.16 -44.53
N ALA A 944 -44.43 20.10 -44.70
CA ALA A 944 -45.67 19.85 -45.43
C ALA A 944 -45.45 19.80 -46.96
N LEU A 945 -44.69 20.76 -47.49
CA LEU A 945 -44.60 21.04 -48.92
C LEU A 945 -43.15 21.36 -49.30
N ALA A 946 -42.63 20.76 -50.37
CA ALA A 946 -41.40 21.21 -51.02
C ALA A 946 -41.73 22.10 -52.22
N LEU A 947 -41.18 23.31 -52.25
CA LEU A 947 -41.37 24.28 -53.34
C LEU A 947 -40.03 24.59 -54.00
N THR A 948 -39.96 24.41 -55.31
CA THR A 948 -38.85 24.91 -56.13
C THR A 948 -39.36 25.89 -57.18
N ALA A 949 -38.92 27.14 -57.09
CA ALA A 949 -39.27 28.20 -58.02
C ALA A 949 -38.12 28.43 -59.02
N THR A 950 -38.42 28.39 -60.32
CA THR A 950 -37.48 28.72 -61.40
C THR A 950 -38.04 29.88 -62.22
N LEU A 951 -37.19 30.87 -62.50
CA LEU A 951 -37.53 32.05 -63.29
C LEU A 951 -36.84 31.95 -64.64
N THR A 952 -37.62 32.09 -65.72
CA THR A 952 -37.09 32.09 -67.10
C THR A 952 -37.60 33.31 -67.86
N PRO A 953 -36.75 34.03 -68.62
CA PRO A 953 -37.22 35.12 -69.46
C PRO A 953 -38.17 34.61 -70.55
N SER A 954 -39.27 35.31 -70.78
CA SER A 954 -40.22 34.95 -71.83
C SER A 954 -39.57 35.18 -73.20
N VAL A 955 -39.68 34.18 -74.08
CA VAL A 955 -39.17 34.27 -75.46
C VAL A 955 -40.02 35.21 -76.34
N ALA A 956 -41.25 35.51 -75.90
CA ALA A 956 -42.21 36.32 -76.64
C ALA A 956 -42.18 37.82 -76.26
N ASP A 957 -41.69 38.16 -75.06
CA ASP A 957 -41.62 39.54 -74.56
C ASP A 957 -40.44 39.70 -73.58
N LEU A 958 -39.49 40.56 -73.92
CA LEU A 958 -38.26 40.79 -73.16
C LEU A 958 -38.52 41.40 -71.77
N ASN A 959 -39.71 41.95 -71.54
CA ASN A 959 -40.10 42.50 -70.24
C ASN A 959 -40.85 41.51 -69.35
N GLN A 960 -41.07 40.26 -69.77
CA GLN A 960 -41.87 39.30 -68.99
C GLN A 960 -41.01 38.13 -68.50
N LEU A 961 -41.16 37.77 -67.22
CA LEU A 961 -40.54 36.59 -66.61
C LEU A 961 -41.59 35.50 -66.41
N LEU A 962 -41.26 34.27 -66.79
CA LEU A 962 -42.06 33.08 -66.52
C LEU A 962 -41.57 32.45 -65.21
N LEU A 963 -42.43 32.42 -64.20
CA LEU A 963 -42.20 31.72 -62.95
C LEU A 963 -42.80 30.31 -63.05
N ARG A 964 -41.94 29.30 -63.01
CA ARG A 964 -42.34 27.91 -62.81
C ARG A 964 -42.18 27.56 -61.33
N LEU A 965 -43.28 27.21 -60.68
CA LEU A 965 -43.33 26.70 -59.31
C LEU A 965 -43.59 25.20 -59.36
N ASP A 966 -42.56 24.41 -59.10
CA ASP A 966 -42.73 22.98 -58.86
C ASP A 966 -43.04 22.79 -57.37
N ALA A 967 -44.22 22.26 -57.05
CA ALA A 967 -44.69 21.96 -55.71
C ALA A 967 -44.81 20.44 -55.53
N GLU A 968 -44.29 19.91 -54.43
CA GLU A 968 -44.35 18.51 -54.06
C GLU A 968 -44.98 18.37 -52.67
N ASP A 969 -46.03 17.56 -52.56
CA ASP A 969 -46.57 17.14 -51.27
C ASP A 969 -45.67 16.07 -50.64
N LEU A 970 -45.12 16.35 -49.46
CA LEU A 970 -44.19 15.46 -48.76
C LEU A 970 -44.89 14.56 -47.72
N GLN A 971 -46.19 14.73 -47.48
CA GLN A 971 -46.90 14.10 -46.36
C GLN A 971 -47.76 12.91 -46.76
N GLY A 972 -48.12 12.76 -48.04
CA GLY A 972 -48.75 11.55 -48.60
C GLY A 972 -50.11 11.12 -48.02
N ALA A 973 -50.65 11.82 -47.01
CA ALA A 973 -51.82 11.39 -46.23
C ALA A 973 -53.00 12.37 -46.23
N GLY A 974 -52.92 13.49 -46.96
CA GLY A 974 -54.04 14.41 -47.11
C GLY A 974 -53.68 15.50 -48.09
N GLY A 975 -54.22 15.40 -49.31
CA GLY A 975 -53.85 16.29 -50.42
C GLY A 975 -53.87 17.76 -50.03
N LEU A 976 -52.81 18.49 -50.40
CA LEU A 976 -52.66 19.91 -50.09
C LEU A 976 -53.38 20.75 -51.16
N ARG A 977 -54.19 21.72 -50.73
CA ARG A 977 -54.84 22.66 -51.64
C ARG A 977 -54.18 24.03 -51.56
N MET A 978 -53.52 24.43 -52.65
CA MET A 978 -52.94 25.76 -52.77
C MET A 978 -54.04 26.75 -53.13
N ARG A 979 -54.40 27.64 -52.20
CA ARG A 979 -55.53 28.59 -52.37
C ARG A 979 -55.13 29.94 -52.97
N GLN A 980 -53.88 30.35 -52.79
CA GLN A 980 -53.45 31.68 -53.20
C GLN A 980 -51.93 31.72 -53.34
N LEU A 981 -51.46 32.43 -54.37
CA LEU A 981 -50.07 32.84 -54.51
C LEU A 981 -50.02 34.37 -54.43
N SER A 982 -49.14 34.91 -53.59
CA SER A 982 -49.03 36.35 -53.39
C SER A 982 -47.58 36.82 -53.53
N CYS A 983 -47.38 37.88 -54.30
CA CYS A 983 -46.10 38.57 -54.37
C CYS A 983 -46.02 39.63 -53.27
N THR A 984 -45.02 39.52 -52.39
CA THR A 984 -44.84 40.44 -51.27
C THR A 984 -44.08 41.72 -51.65
N ARG A 985 -43.48 41.80 -52.86
CA ARG A 985 -42.82 43.01 -53.35
C ARG A 985 -43.81 43.95 -54.05
N PRO A 986 -43.89 45.24 -53.64
CA PRO A 986 -44.74 46.21 -54.31
C PRO A 986 -44.29 46.45 -55.76
N GLY A 987 -45.25 46.55 -56.69
CA GLY A 987 -45.00 46.91 -58.11
C GLY A 987 -44.84 45.75 -59.09
N TRP A 988 -44.92 44.49 -58.64
CA TRP A 988 -44.85 43.30 -59.49
C TRP A 988 -46.19 42.55 -59.48
N GLY A 989 -46.72 42.23 -60.66
CA GLY A 989 -47.95 41.45 -60.84
C GLY A 989 -47.68 39.98 -61.18
N VAL A 990 -48.47 39.05 -60.63
CA VAL A 990 -48.45 37.62 -60.96
C VAL A 990 -49.78 37.25 -61.64
N CYS A 991 -49.72 36.56 -62.78
CA CYS A 991 -50.90 36.04 -63.49
C CYS A 991 -50.65 34.62 -64.03
N SER A 992 -51.61 33.72 -63.92
CA SER A 992 -51.51 32.32 -64.31
C SER A 992 -51.63 32.15 -65.83
N LEU A 993 -50.84 31.24 -66.37
CA LEU A 993 -50.88 30.85 -67.78
C LEU A 993 -51.74 29.59 -67.93
N GLN A 994 -53.07 29.72 -67.91
CA GLN A 994 -53.95 28.60 -68.25
C GLN A 994 -54.21 28.52 -69.76
N ALA A 995 -54.16 27.31 -70.31
CA ALA A 995 -54.27 27.00 -71.73
C ALA A 995 -55.65 27.37 -72.31
N ALA A 996 -55.67 28.22 -73.34
CA ALA A 996 -56.89 28.68 -74.00
C ALA A 996 -57.49 27.62 -74.94
N GLY A 997 -58.79 27.38 -74.80
CA GLY A 997 -59.61 26.61 -75.74
C GLY A 997 -61.09 27.01 -75.67
N SER A 998 -61.46 28.12 -76.32
CA SER A 998 -62.74 28.42 -77.02
C SER A 998 -63.02 29.94 -77.10
N ALA A 999 -63.62 30.37 -78.21
CA ALA A 999 -63.66 31.74 -78.77
C ALA A 999 -64.84 32.63 -78.25
N PRO A 1000 -64.91 33.95 -78.60
CA PRO A 1000 -65.64 35.01 -77.87
C PRO A 1000 -67.01 35.42 -78.47
N PRO A 1001 -67.74 36.38 -77.86
CA PRO A 1001 -67.94 37.71 -78.50
C PRO A 1001 -67.92 38.92 -77.51
N ALA A 1002 -67.36 40.09 -77.88
CA ALA A 1002 -67.99 41.36 -78.34
C ALA A 1002 -68.89 42.06 -77.29
N GLN A 1003 -68.94 43.38 -77.06
CA GLN A 1003 -68.52 44.59 -77.79
C GLN A 1003 -68.72 45.82 -76.85
N GLU A 1004 -67.94 46.90 -77.05
CA GLU A 1004 -68.30 48.35 -76.94
C GLU A 1004 -68.84 48.94 -75.60
N THR A 1005 -68.62 50.19 -75.16
CA THR A 1005 -68.14 51.45 -75.77
C THR A 1005 -67.72 52.46 -74.68
N LEU A 1006 -66.82 53.37 -75.06
CA LEU A 1006 -66.45 54.70 -74.53
C LEU A 1006 -67.69 55.55 -74.12
N LYS A 1007 -67.74 56.52 -73.18
CA LYS A 1007 -66.85 57.66 -72.80
C LYS A 1007 -67.55 58.49 -71.65
N PRO A 1008 -67.08 59.69 -71.19
CA PRO A 1008 -66.96 60.02 -69.75
C PRO A 1008 -67.75 61.26 -69.27
N GLY A 1009 -67.74 61.54 -67.96
CA GLY A 1009 -68.29 62.77 -67.38
C GLY A 1009 -68.03 62.97 -65.87
N ASN A 1010 -66.91 63.64 -65.58
CA ASN A 1010 -66.51 64.54 -64.48
C ASN A 1010 -66.96 64.42 -63.00
N SER A 1011 -65.91 64.50 -62.16
CA SER A 1011 -65.77 65.00 -60.76
C SER A 1011 -66.34 64.12 -59.63
N ALA A 1012 -65.68 63.85 -58.51
CA ALA A 1012 -64.42 64.34 -57.92
C ALA A 1012 -63.77 63.21 -57.06
N LEU A 1013 -62.44 63.30 -56.91
CA LEU A 1013 -61.55 62.28 -56.36
C LEU A 1013 -61.45 62.29 -54.81
N GLN A 1014 -61.48 61.09 -54.23
CA GLN A 1014 -60.83 60.72 -52.95
C GLN A 1014 -59.90 59.52 -53.20
N PRO A 1015 -58.75 59.40 -52.50
CA PRO A 1015 -57.68 58.45 -52.82
C PRO A 1015 -57.90 57.06 -52.21
N ALA A 1016 -57.80 56.00 -53.03
CA ALA A 1016 -57.89 54.60 -52.62
C ALA A 1016 -56.51 53.91 -52.53
N ALA A 1017 -56.39 52.98 -51.60
CA ALA A 1017 -55.19 52.21 -51.23
C ALA A 1017 -54.59 51.39 -52.41
N PRO A 1018 -53.26 51.12 -52.40
CA PRO A 1018 -52.58 50.42 -53.50
C PRO A 1018 -52.95 48.93 -53.51
N ALA A 1019 -53.55 48.46 -54.61
CA ALA A 1019 -53.91 47.07 -54.81
C ALA A 1019 -52.65 46.16 -54.86
N ARG A 1020 -52.60 45.15 -53.98
CA ARG A 1020 -51.60 44.06 -54.04
C ARG A 1020 -52.03 43.06 -55.11
N ALA A 1021 -51.16 42.74 -56.05
CA ALA A 1021 -51.44 41.75 -57.09
C ALA A 1021 -51.32 40.32 -56.50
N SER A 1022 -52.42 39.82 -55.92
CA SER A 1022 -52.57 38.43 -55.49
C SER A 1022 -53.38 37.65 -56.51
N GLU A 1023 -52.97 36.42 -56.78
CA GLU A 1023 -53.72 35.52 -57.65
C GLU A 1023 -54.34 34.39 -56.82
N ALA A 1024 -55.66 34.23 -56.93
CA ALA A 1024 -56.38 33.11 -56.36
C ALA A 1024 -56.00 31.85 -57.13
N LEU A 1025 -55.61 30.81 -56.41
CA LEU A 1025 -55.26 29.51 -56.98
C LEU A 1025 -56.28 28.48 -56.51
N ASP A 1026 -56.59 27.51 -57.36
CA ASP A 1026 -57.40 26.37 -56.94
C ASP A 1026 -56.79 25.04 -57.43
N ALA A 1027 -55.49 24.88 -57.16
CA ALA A 1027 -54.74 23.68 -57.48
C ALA A 1027 -54.75 22.73 -56.29
N ALA A 1028 -55.35 21.56 -56.46
CA ALA A 1028 -55.24 20.45 -55.53
C ALA A 1028 -54.03 19.59 -55.91
N LEU A 1029 -53.10 19.40 -54.98
CA LEU A 1029 -52.03 18.40 -55.10
C LEU A 1029 -52.53 17.11 -54.46
N GLY A 1030 -52.57 16.02 -55.22
CA GLY A 1030 -52.80 14.68 -54.68
C GLY A 1030 -51.66 14.26 -53.75
N ALA A 1031 -51.95 13.26 -52.90
CA ALA A 1031 -50.98 12.72 -51.96
C ALA A 1031 -49.70 12.25 -52.68
N GLY A 1032 -48.56 12.90 -52.38
CA GLY A 1032 -47.26 12.58 -52.99
C GLY A 1032 -47.09 13.03 -54.45
N GLU A 1033 -48.01 13.83 -54.99
CA GLU A 1033 -47.91 14.34 -56.35
C GLU A 1033 -46.97 15.55 -56.44
N ARG A 1034 -46.32 15.69 -57.60
CA ARG A 1034 -45.56 16.88 -58.00
C ARG A 1034 -46.36 17.64 -59.05
N ALA A 1035 -46.70 18.90 -58.78
CA ALA A 1035 -47.34 19.79 -59.75
C ALA A 1035 -46.39 20.91 -60.16
N ALA A 1036 -46.27 21.15 -61.47
CA ALA A 1036 -45.57 22.30 -62.03
C ALA A 1036 -46.59 23.37 -62.42
N LEU A 1037 -46.58 24.50 -61.72
CA LEU A 1037 -47.47 25.64 -61.96
C LEU A 1037 -46.70 26.75 -62.67
N PHE A 1038 -47.28 27.32 -63.72
CA PHE A 1038 -46.64 28.36 -64.54
C PHE A 1038 -47.37 29.70 -64.40
N PHE A 1039 -46.62 30.73 -64.03
CA PHE A 1039 -47.10 32.08 -63.84
C PHE A 1039 -46.29 33.06 -64.68
N ARG A 1040 -46.95 34.12 -65.14
CA ARG A 1040 -46.35 35.27 -65.81
C ARG A 1040 -46.16 36.39 -64.79
N LEU A 1041 -44.92 36.84 -64.65
CA LEU A 1041 -44.54 38.02 -63.91
C LEU A 1041 -44.31 39.16 -64.90
N HIS A 1042 -44.97 40.30 -64.67
CA HIS A 1042 -44.81 41.48 -65.51
C HIS A 1042 -44.40 42.72 -64.67
N PRO A 1043 -43.52 43.58 -65.22
CA PRO A 1043 -43.11 44.85 -64.66
C PRO A 1043 -44.14 45.95 -64.95
N PRO A 1044 -44.11 47.08 -64.23
CA PRO A 1044 -45.04 48.20 -64.44
C PRO A 1044 -44.81 48.94 -65.77
N ASP A 1045 -45.89 49.35 -66.47
CA ASP A 1045 -45.88 50.05 -67.77
C ASP A 1045 -45.07 51.36 -67.80
N ALA A 1046 -44.41 51.61 -68.94
CA ALA A 1046 -43.33 52.59 -69.11
C ALA A 1046 -43.76 53.99 -69.59
N ALA A 1047 -43.17 55.04 -68.99
CA ALA A 1047 -42.94 56.34 -69.62
C ALA A 1047 -41.47 56.75 -69.40
N ALA A 1048 -40.73 56.90 -70.50
CA ALA A 1048 -39.29 57.19 -70.59
C ALA A 1048 -39.02 58.73 -70.71
N PRO A 1049 -37.79 59.20 -71.01
CA PRO A 1049 -36.48 59.07 -70.35
C PRO A 1049 -35.79 60.44 -70.10
N ARG A 1050 -34.62 60.48 -69.44
CA ARG A 1050 -33.47 61.30 -69.89
C ARG A 1050 -32.15 60.88 -69.22
N ILE A 1051 -31.14 60.88 -70.08
CA ILE A 1051 -29.81 60.28 -70.03
C ILE A 1051 -28.76 61.32 -69.62
N ASN A 1052 -27.72 60.87 -68.90
CA ASN A 1052 -26.29 61.23 -68.97
C ASN A 1052 -25.66 60.62 -67.70
N GLY A 1053 -24.71 59.69 -67.67
CA GLY A 1053 -23.66 59.28 -68.59
C GLY A 1053 -22.36 59.23 -67.77
N ASP A 1054 -21.93 58.04 -67.34
CA ASP A 1054 -20.53 57.58 -67.45
C ASP A 1054 -20.23 56.24 -66.75
N ALA A 1055 -19.34 55.50 -67.43
CA ALA A 1055 -18.54 54.31 -67.15
C ALA A 1055 -18.51 53.74 -65.71
N GLY A 1056 -18.40 52.44 -65.46
CA GLY A 1056 -18.11 51.30 -66.34
C GLY A 1056 -17.67 50.11 -65.47
N ALA A 1057 -18.30 48.96 -65.76
CA ALA A 1057 -17.84 47.59 -65.54
C ALA A 1057 -17.61 47.04 -64.12
N GLY A 1058 -18.52 46.13 -63.75
CA GLY A 1058 -18.24 44.85 -63.07
C GLY A 1058 -17.98 44.94 -61.57
N GLY A 1059 -18.93 44.64 -60.70
CA GLY A 1059 -19.64 43.35 -60.62
C GLY A 1059 -18.81 42.43 -59.72
N ASP A 1060 -19.08 42.42 -58.41
CA ASP A 1060 -20.04 41.50 -57.74
C ASP A 1060 -19.78 40.02 -58.07
N ALA A 1061 -19.83 39.06 -57.15
CA ALA A 1061 -20.05 39.08 -55.71
C ALA A 1061 -19.69 37.68 -55.18
N GLY A 1062 -19.26 37.62 -53.92
CA GLY A 1062 -19.64 36.63 -52.92
C GLY A 1062 -19.51 35.13 -53.22
N GLY A 1063 -18.51 34.51 -52.59
CA GLY A 1063 -18.50 33.07 -52.24
C GLY A 1063 -17.64 32.82 -50.98
N PRO A 1064 -18.16 32.10 -49.95
CA PRO A 1064 -17.52 31.90 -48.63
C PRO A 1064 -16.52 30.71 -48.61
N PRO A 1065 -15.80 30.44 -47.49
CA PRO A 1065 -14.44 29.93 -47.50
C PRO A 1065 -14.35 28.42 -47.78
N ARG A 1066 -13.26 28.01 -48.44
CA ARG A 1066 -12.82 26.61 -48.50
C ARG A 1066 -11.38 26.46 -48.02
N LEU A 1067 -11.22 25.43 -47.20
CA LEU A 1067 -10.00 24.87 -46.61
C LEU A 1067 -8.86 24.59 -47.62
N GLY A 1068 -7.62 24.67 -47.12
CA GLY A 1068 -6.40 24.03 -47.64
C GLY A 1068 -5.17 24.91 -47.34
N LEU A 1069 -4.01 24.46 -46.88
CA LEU A 1069 -3.38 23.13 -46.78
C LEU A 1069 -2.21 23.23 -45.77
N HIS A 1070 -1.98 22.19 -44.96
CA HIS A 1070 -0.64 21.91 -44.42
C HIS A 1070 0.11 21.02 -45.42
N HIS A 1071 1.37 21.36 -45.66
CA HIS A 1071 2.29 20.67 -46.57
C HIS A 1071 2.52 19.20 -46.17
N MET A 1072 2.46 18.31 -47.15
CA MET A 1072 3.17 17.02 -47.15
C MET A 1072 3.94 16.90 -48.47
N TYR A 1073 5.27 16.94 -48.40
CA TYR A 1073 6.13 16.41 -49.43
C TYR A 1073 6.35 14.92 -49.16
N ASN A 1074 6.02 14.08 -50.13
CA ASN A 1074 6.92 13.06 -50.67
C ASN A 1074 6.26 12.42 -51.90
N VAL A 1075 6.78 12.80 -53.06
CA VAL A 1075 6.51 12.18 -54.36
C VAL A 1075 7.62 11.17 -54.63
N LEU A 1076 7.27 9.94 -54.97
CA LEU A 1076 8.14 8.94 -55.60
C LEU A 1076 7.36 8.22 -56.73
N PRO A 1077 8.04 7.62 -57.72
CA PRO A 1077 7.74 7.80 -59.14
C PRO A 1077 6.68 6.85 -59.72
N ARG A 1078 6.25 7.14 -60.94
CA ARG A 1078 5.46 6.22 -61.79
C ARG A 1078 6.19 4.88 -61.95
N GLY A 1079 5.61 3.83 -61.38
CA GLY A 1079 5.95 2.43 -61.58
C GLY A 1079 4.74 1.55 -61.24
N THR A 1080 4.58 0.43 -61.93
CA THR A 1080 3.42 -0.46 -61.94
C THR A 1080 3.21 -1.19 -60.61
N GLU A 1081 2.55 -0.57 -59.63
CA GLU A 1081 2.14 -1.24 -58.39
C GLU A 1081 0.63 -1.14 -58.16
N ALA A 1082 0.04 -2.24 -57.70
CA ALA A 1082 -1.41 -2.47 -57.65
C ALA A 1082 -2.12 -1.80 -56.45
N VAL A 1083 -1.39 -1.53 -55.35
CA VAL A 1083 -1.90 -0.88 -54.13
C VAL A 1083 -0.87 0.15 -53.66
N ARG A 1084 -1.30 1.40 -53.38
CA ARG A 1084 -0.43 2.46 -52.83
C ARG A 1084 -0.64 2.60 -51.33
N ALA A 1085 0.43 2.84 -50.59
CA ALA A 1085 0.41 3.02 -49.14
C ALA A 1085 1.06 4.35 -48.72
N VAL A 1086 0.50 5.02 -47.71
CA VAL A 1086 1.02 6.25 -47.12
C VAL A 1086 1.08 6.08 -45.60
N ALA A 1087 2.27 6.24 -45.02
CA ALA A 1087 2.50 6.20 -43.58
C ALA A 1087 2.28 7.60 -42.95
N GLN A 1088 1.55 7.64 -41.84
CA GLN A 1088 1.39 8.82 -40.99
C GLN A 1088 1.76 8.45 -39.54
N SER A 1089 2.77 9.13 -38.98
CA SER A 1089 3.22 8.99 -37.59
C SER A 1089 3.12 10.33 -36.84
N PRO A 1090 2.91 10.31 -35.51
CA PRO A 1090 3.11 11.50 -34.69
C PRO A 1090 4.61 11.85 -34.65
N ALA A 1091 4.99 13.09 -34.95
CA ALA A 1091 6.40 13.48 -34.99
C ALA A 1091 7.12 13.37 -33.61
N ARG A 1092 6.36 13.56 -32.51
CA ARG A 1092 6.87 13.58 -31.14
C ARG A 1092 5.82 13.07 -30.15
N VAL A 1093 6.22 12.20 -29.23
CA VAL A 1093 5.39 11.64 -28.14
C VAL A 1093 6.10 11.88 -26.82
N LEU A 1094 5.42 12.51 -25.86
CA LEU A 1094 5.92 12.75 -24.51
C LEU A 1094 5.33 11.69 -23.57
N HIS A 1095 6.19 10.99 -22.82
CA HIS A 1095 5.76 9.90 -21.93
C HIS A 1095 6.56 9.85 -20.62
N ASP A 1096 5.88 9.66 -19.50
CA ASP A 1096 6.51 9.49 -18.18
C ASP A 1096 6.77 8.00 -17.92
N PHE A 1097 8.02 7.58 -18.15
CA PHE A 1097 8.47 6.20 -17.90
C PHE A 1097 8.59 5.86 -16.41
N GLY A 1098 8.53 6.85 -15.50
CA GLY A 1098 8.50 6.66 -14.06
C GLY A 1098 7.13 6.26 -13.52
N ALA A 1099 6.06 6.78 -14.12
CA ALA A 1099 4.67 6.45 -13.77
C ALA A 1099 4.13 5.23 -14.55
N HIS A 1100 4.50 5.09 -15.82
CA HIS A 1100 4.01 4.01 -16.69
C HIS A 1100 5.17 3.39 -17.48
N GLY A 1101 5.41 2.09 -17.29
CA GLY A 1101 6.60 1.41 -17.84
C GLY A 1101 6.65 1.25 -19.37
N ALA A 1102 5.59 1.61 -20.11
CA ALA A 1102 5.55 1.52 -21.57
C ALA A 1102 4.73 2.68 -22.18
N CYS A 1103 5.25 3.25 -23.27
CA CYS A 1103 4.58 4.24 -24.11
C CYS A 1103 3.92 3.55 -25.32
N VAL A 1104 2.60 3.69 -25.50
CA VAL A 1104 1.90 3.13 -26.68
C VAL A 1104 1.66 4.24 -27.71
N ALA A 1105 2.36 4.17 -28.85
CA ALA A 1105 2.19 5.07 -29.99
C ALA A 1105 1.26 4.45 -31.05
N VAL A 1106 0.34 5.25 -31.60
CA VAL A 1106 -0.57 4.83 -32.69
C VAL A 1106 -0.06 5.38 -34.02
N LEU A 1107 0.26 4.50 -34.95
CA LEU A 1107 0.69 4.80 -36.33
C LEU A 1107 -0.48 4.56 -37.30
N ARG A 1108 -0.67 5.40 -38.31
CA ARG A 1108 -1.76 5.27 -39.29
C ARG A 1108 -1.23 4.99 -40.69
N LEU A 1109 -1.71 3.93 -41.31
CA LEU A 1109 -1.37 3.52 -42.68
C LEU A 1109 -2.57 3.73 -43.60
N GLY A 1110 -2.48 4.68 -44.52
CA GLY A 1110 -3.50 4.91 -45.56
C GLY A 1110 -3.21 4.08 -46.80
N LEU A 1111 -4.17 3.24 -47.22
CA LEU A 1111 -4.07 2.35 -48.37
C LEU A 1111 -5.03 2.79 -49.48
N ARG A 1112 -4.60 2.73 -50.75
CA ARG A 1112 -5.44 3.05 -51.91
C ARG A 1112 -5.28 2.01 -53.02
N SER A 1113 -6.39 1.41 -53.46
CA SER A 1113 -6.39 0.48 -54.60
C SER A 1113 -6.19 1.24 -55.90
N CYS A 1114 -5.20 0.82 -56.70
CA CYS A 1114 -4.95 1.34 -58.04
C CYS A 1114 -5.38 0.34 -59.14
N LEU A 1115 -6.01 -0.77 -58.74
CA LEU A 1115 -6.51 -1.80 -59.64
C LEU A 1115 -7.94 -1.46 -60.11
N PRO A 1116 -8.31 -1.82 -61.35
CA PRO A 1116 -9.66 -1.61 -61.89
C PRO A 1116 -10.71 -2.58 -61.32
N GLU A 1117 -10.29 -3.54 -60.49
CA GLU A 1117 -11.12 -4.58 -59.87
C GLU A 1117 -11.09 -4.47 -58.34
N ARG A 1118 -12.10 -5.03 -57.67
CA ARG A 1118 -12.16 -5.13 -56.20
C ARG A 1118 -11.08 -6.07 -55.69
N VAL A 1119 -10.36 -5.64 -54.65
CA VAL A 1119 -9.26 -6.41 -54.07
C VAL A 1119 -9.41 -6.56 -52.56
N THR A 1120 -9.00 -7.73 -52.06
CA THR A 1120 -8.81 -7.95 -50.64
C THR A 1120 -7.36 -7.62 -50.30
N VAL A 1121 -7.14 -6.73 -49.34
CA VAL A 1121 -5.80 -6.33 -48.92
C VAL A 1121 -5.52 -6.88 -47.52
N THR A 1122 -4.34 -7.48 -47.35
CA THR A 1122 -3.84 -8.01 -46.08
C THR A 1122 -2.57 -7.28 -45.69
N VAL A 1123 -2.58 -6.67 -44.50
CA VAL A 1123 -1.37 -6.11 -43.87
C VAL A 1123 -0.90 -7.10 -42.82
N SER A 1124 0.34 -7.56 -42.95
CA SER A 1124 0.95 -8.52 -42.04
C SER A 1124 2.25 -7.96 -41.45
N THR A 1125 2.27 -7.88 -40.12
CA THR A 1125 3.46 -7.59 -39.32
C THR A 1125 4.09 -8.92 -38.88
N GLY A 1126 5.08 -9.41 -39.66
CA GLY A 1126 5.95 -10.56 -39.32
C GLY A 1126 5.25 -11.92 -39.09
N ALA A 1127 5.20 -12.75 -40.12
CA ALA A 1127 4.98 -14.20 -39.98
C ALA A 1127 6.34 -14.89 -39.82
N GLY A 1128 6.77 -15.10 -38.58
CA GLY A 1128 8.01 -15.82 -38.26
C GLY A 1128 8.47 -15.54 -36.84
N ALA A 1129 8.14 -16.44 -35.92
CA ALA A 1129 8.76 -16.45 -34.60
C ALA A 1129 10.29 -16.62 -34.78
N GLU A 1130 11.07 -15.63 -34.30
CA GLU A 1130 12.45 -15.70 -33.77
C GLU A 1130 13.41 -14.56 -34.15
N THR A 1131 13.09 -13.60 -35.02
CA THR A 1131 13.90 -12.37 -35.14
C THR A 1131 13.04 -11.13 -35.47
N ALA A 1132 12.93 -10.21 -34.51
CA ALA A 1132 12.25 -8.93 -34.70
C ALA A 1132 13.08 -8.02 -35.63
N ALA A 1133 12.54 -7.70 -36.79
CA ALA A 1133 13.18 -6.86 -37.80
C ALA A 1133 12.78 -5.37 -37.61
N TRP A 1134 13.23 -4.72 -36.53
CA TRP A 1134 12.96 -3.28 -36.31
C TRP A 1134 14.15 -2.65 -35.55
N ARG A 1135 14.76 -1.58 -36.08
CA ARG A 1135 16.03 -1.02 -35.57
C ARG A 1135 15.88 0.41 -35.03
N ILE A 1136 16.64 0.73 -33.97
CA ILE A 1136 16.89 2.09 -33.51
C ILE A 1136 17.94 2.73 -34.41
N ARG A 1137 17.72 3.95 -34.89
CA ARG A 1137 18.69 4.67 -35.72
C ARG A 1137 19.79 5.24 -34.82
N GLU A 1138 20.93 4.54 -34.74
CA GLU A 1138 22.13 5.06 -34.10
C GLU A 1138 22.62 6.30 -34.86
N GLY A 1139 22.83 7.41 -34.14
CA GLY A 1139 23.38 8.62 -34.71
C GLY A 1139 24.84 8.41 -35.09
N GLY A 1140 25.17 8.52 -36.38
CA GLY A 1140 26.54 8.50 -36.90
C GLY A 1140 26.91 9.81 -37.58
N ASP A 1141 27.73 10.58 -36.89
CA ASP A 1141 28.83 11.47 -37.30
C ASP A 1141 28.77 12.32 -38.60
N ALA A 1142 28.79 13.64 -38.39
CA ALA A 1142 29.60 14.59 -39.16
C ALA A 1142 30.75 15.04 -38.22
N ALA A 1143 32.03 15.17 -38.58
CA ALA A 1143 32.61 15.58 -39.86
C ALA A 1143 34.13 15.31 -39.96
N ALA A 1144 34.63 15.31 -41.20
CA ALA A 1144 35.97 15.69 -41.70
C ALA A 1144 37.26 14.95 -41.27
N GLY A 1145 38.01 14.49 -42.27
CA GLY A 1145 39.45 14.81 -42.47
C GLY A 1145 40.52 14.15 -41.59
N ALA A 1146 41.27 13.23 -42.22
CA ALA A 1146 42.49 12.52 -41.81
C ALA A 1146 43.52 13.19 -40.87
N GLY A 1147 44.15 12.38 -39.97
CA GLY A 1147 45.57 12.52 -39.59
C GLY A 1147 46.00 12.20 -38.14
N ALA A 1148 46.37 10.94 -37.85
CA ALA A 1148 47.41 10.42 -36.91
C ALA A 1148 47.47 10.77 -35.37
N ALA A 1149 47.15 9.74 -34.54
CA ALA A 1149 47.70 9.18 -33.26
C ALA A 1149 48.60 9.97 -32.24
N PRO A 1150 48.78 9.51 -30.97
CA PRO A 1150 47.88 8.89 -29.97
C PRO A 1150 47.94 9.54 -28.54
N ALA A 1151 47.15 8.99 -27.60
CA ALA A 1151 46.73 9.47 -26.25
C ALA A 1151 47.84 9.67 -25.15
N PRO A 1152 47.49 10.14 -23.92
CA PRO A 1152 46.88 9.25 -22.91
C PRO A 1152 45.81 9.83 -21.96
N ALA A 1153 44.90 8.92 -21.60
CA ALA A 1153 44.30 8.67 -20.27
C ALA A 1153 43.52 9.76 -19.50
N ALA A 1154 42.20 9.64 -19.52
CA ALA A 1154 41.37 9.70 -18.31
C ALA A 1154 40.10 8.85 -18.50
N SER A 1155 39.88 7.93 -17.56
CA SER A 1155 38.80 6.95 -17.50
C SER A 1155 37.42 7.60 -17.33
N LEU A 1156 36.49 7.25 -18.22
CA LEU A 1156 35.05 7.52 -18.11
C LEU A 1156 34.27 6.19 -18.13
N ASP A 1157 34.47 5.37 -17.09
CA ASP A 1157 33.52 4.34 -16.69
C ASP A 1157 32.39 5.01 -15.88
N GLN A 1158 31.54 5.80 -16.56
CA GLN A 1158 30.27 6.31 -16.00
C GLN A 1158 29.45 7.04 -17.09
N ALA A 1159 28.85 6.29 -18.02
CA ALA A 1159 27.61 6.67 -18.67
C ALA A 1159 27.01 5.44 -19.36
N ALA A 1160 25.74 5.19 -19.05
CA ALA A 1160 24.82 4.22 -19.63
C ALA A 1160 25.35 3.37 -20.82
N GLY A 1161 25.45 2.06 -20.58
CA GLY A 1161 25.60 1.09 -21.66
C GLY A 1161 24.44 1.23 -22.66
N LEU A 1162 24.76 1.69 -23.87
CA LEU A 1162 23.95 1.46 -25.05
C LEU A 1162 23.86 -0.06 -25.27
N ARG A 1163 22.65 -0.60 -25.12
CA ARG A 1163 22.34 -2.03 -25.27
C ARG A 1163 21.47 -2.25 -26.51
N SER A 1164 21.78 -3.33 -27.22
CA SER A 1164 21.22 -3.84 -28.48
C SER A 1164 19.72 -3.57 -28.71
N GLY A 1165 19.41 -2.96 -29.87
CA GLY A 1165 18.14 -2.34 -30.24
C GLY A 1165 16.99 -3.24 -30.70
N ALA A 1166 16.69 -4.35 -30.02
CA ALA A 1166 15.50 -5.18 -30.30
C ALA A 1166 14.63 -5.52 -29.07
N GLU A 1167 15.13 -5.33 -27.84
CA GLU A 1167 14.43 -5.75 -26.61
C GLU A 1167 13.40 -4.74 -26.09
N TYR A 1168 13.31 -3.54 -26.69
CA TYR A 1168 12.60 -2.40 -26.12
C TYR A 1168 11.47 -1.84 -26.99
N VAL A 1169 11.05 -2.58 -28.02
CA VAL A 1169 9.90 -2.23 -28.88
C VAL A 1169 9.07 -3.49 -29.09
N TRP A 1170 7.78 -3.43 -28.77
CA TRP A 1170 6.83 -4.52 -29.01
C TRP A 1170 5.68 -4.04 -29.90
N VAL A 1171 5.41 -4.81 -30.96
CA VAL A 1171 4.27 -4.60 -31.85
C VAL A 1171 3.45 -5.88 -31.83
N ALA A 1172 2.16 -5.78 -31.49
CA ALA A 1172 1.26 -6.93 -31.56
C ALA A 1172 1.19 -7.41 -33.02
N ALA A 1173 1.39 -8.71 -33.25
CA ALA A 1173 1.15 -9.32 -34.56
C ALA A 1173 -0.28 -9.00 -34.99
N THR A 1174 -0.38 -8.14 -36.00
CA THR A 1174 -1.64 -7.60 -36.50
C THR A 1174 -1.83 -8.13 -37.90
N HIS A 1175 -2.83 -8.99 -38.05
CA HIS A 1175 -3.27 -9.50 -39.34
C HIS A 1175 -4.59 -8.79 -39.68
N THR A 1176 -4.50 -7.59 -40.25
CA THR A 1176 -5.69 -6.82 -40.63
C THR A 1176 -6.08 -7.17 -42.05
N LEU A 1177 -7.25 -7.79 -42.19
CA LEU A 1177 -7.84 -8.15 -43.48
C LEU A 1177 -8.89 -7.11 -43.84
N LEU A 1178 -8.70 -6.43 -44.97
CA LEU A 1178 -9.65 -5.50 -45.54
C LEU A 1178 -10.35 -6.21 -46.70
N PRO A 1179 -11.50 -6.85 -46.47
CA PRO A 1179 -12.27 -7.46 -47.54
C PRO A 1179 -12.87 -6.34 -48.40
N ASP A 1180 -12.72 -6.48 -49.71
CA ASP A 1180 -13.52 -5.73 -50.70
C ASP A 1180 -13.19 -4.23 -50.87
N LEU A 1181 -11.90 -3.89 -51.02
CA LEU A 1181 -11.46 -2.53 -51.35
C LEU A 1181 -11.76 -2.22 -52.84
N ALA A 1182 -12.72 -1.32 -53.07
CA ALA A 1182 -13.15 -0.91 -54.41
C ALA A 1182 -12.08 -0.12 -55.19
N PRO A 1183 -12.11 -0.14 -56.54
CA PRO A 1183 -11.19 0.63 -57.39
C PRO A 1183 -11.17 2.12 -57.00
N GLY A 1184 -9.98 2.66 -56.71
CA GLY A 1184 -9.80 4.06 -56.35
C GLY A 1184 -10.18 4.45 -54.92
N ALA A 1185 -10.79 3.55 -54.12
CA ALA A 1185 -11.14 3.78 -52.73
C ALA A 1185 -9.91 3.76 -51.81
N ALA A 1186 -9.98 4.53 -50.72
CA ALA A 1186 -8.94 4.62 -49.70
C ALA A 1186 -9.45 4.05 -48.36
N ALA A 1187 -8.56 3.40 -47.60
CA ALA A 1187 -8.84 2.85 -46.28
C ALA A 1187 -7.66 3.09 -45.34
N ASP A 1188 -7.93 3.38 -44.07
CA ASP A 1188 -6.90 3.62 -43.04
C ASP A 1188 -6.80 2.43 -42.09
N VAL A 1189 -5.57 1.98 -41.81
CA VAL A 1189 -5.24 0.92 -40.85
C VAL A 1189 -4.42 1.52 -39.70
N ALA A 1190 -4.85 1.29 -38.46
CA ALA A 1190 -4.12 1.73 -37.27
C ALA A 1190 -3.19 0.61 -36.75
N LEU A 1191 -1.92 0.92 -36.57
CA LEU A 1191 -0.91 0.04 -35.97
C LEU A 1191 -0.52 0.59 -34.60
N GLN A 1192 -0.47 -0.26 -33.56
CA GLN A 1192 -0.06 0.14 -32.21
C GLN A 1192 1.33 -0.39 -31.89
N VAL A 1193 2.23 0.49 -31.45
CA VAL A 1193 3.62 0.18 -31.11
C VAL A 1193 3.87 0.56 -29.64
N ALA A 1194 4.32 -0.40 -28.83
CA ALA A 1194 4.74 -0.16 -27.45
C ALA A 1194 6.26 0.04 -27.38
N VAL A 1195 6.69 1.11 -26.72
CA VAL A 1195 8.08 1.52 -26.57
C VAL A 1195 8.41 1.64 -25.08
N PHE A 1196 9.56 1.10 -24.66
CA PHE A 1196 9.92 0.99 -23.23
C PHE A 1196 11.04 1.95 -22.80
N ALA A 1197 11.50 2.85 -23.69
CA ALA A 1197 12.52 3.85 -23.41
C ALA A 1197 12.33 5.11 -24.29
N PRO A 1198 12.90 6.27 -23.92
CA PRO A 1198 12.96 7.44 -24.80
C PRO A 1198 13.98 7.24 -25.94
N GLY A 1199 13.68 7.74 -27.14
CA GLY A 1199 14.52 7.60 -28.33
C GLY A 1199 13.84 7.98 -29.64
N MET A 1200 14.59 7.92 -30.76
CA MET A 1200 14.08 8.04 -32.13
C MET A 1200 13.87 6.64 -32.73
N TYR A 1201 12.68 6.39 -33.26
CA TYR A 1201 12.27 5.08 -33.76
C TYR A 1201 11.95 5.13 -35.26
N GLU A 1202 12.44 4.14 -36.01
CA GLU A 1202 12.11 3.89 -37.41
C GLU A 1202 11.46 2.50 -37.55
N VAL A 1203 10.32 2.43 -38.23
CA VAL A 1203 9.48 1.23 -38.35
C VAL A 1203 9.31 0.90 -39.84
N GLY A 1204 10.11 -0.02 -40.42
CA GLY A 1204 10.09 -0.36 -41.86
C GLY A 1204 9.70 -1.80 -42.31
N ASP A 1205 9.77 -2.86 -41.48
CA ASP A 1205 9.66 -4.26 -41.93
C ASP A 1205 8.25 -4.89 -41.75
N TYR A 1206 7.28 -4.45 -42.56
CA TYR A 1206 5.97 -5.10 -42.69
C TYR A 1206 5.56 -5.24 -44.17
N SER A 1207 4.71 -6.23 -44.47
CA SER A 1207 4.28 -6.51 -45.84
C SER A 1207 2.80 -6.20 -46.06
N ILE A 1208 2.49 -5.67 -47.25
CA ILE A 1208 1.15 -5.45 -47.75
C ILE A 1208 0.95 -6.43 -48.91
N ALA A 1209 0.03 -7.37 -48.76
CA ALA A 1209 -0.37 -8.32 -49.80
C ALA A 1209 -1.80 -8.04 -50.28
N TRP A 1210 -2.12 -8.42 -51.50
CA TRP A 1210 -3.49 -8.28 -52.01
C TRP A 1210 -3.91 -9.49 -52.84
N THR A 1211 -5.22 -9.75 -52.93
CA THR A 1211 -5.80 -10.79 -53.79
C THR A 1211 -6.99 -10.22 -54.57
N ARG A 1212 -7.15 -10.64 -55.83
CA ARG A 1212 -8.26 -10.17 -56.69
C ARG A 1212 -9.53 -10.96 -56.35
N ALA A 1213 -10.65 -10.27 -56.18
CA ALA A 1213 -11.92 -10.92 -55.87
C ALA A 1213 -12.40 -11.76 -57.07
N GLY A 1214 -12.52 -13.09 -56.88
CA GLY A 1214 -13.08 -14.02 -57.88
C GLY A 1214 -12.08 -14.91 -58.61
N SER A 1215 -10.76 -14.66 -58.51
CA SER A 1215 -9.72 -15.59 -59.00
C SER A 1215 -8.90 -16.07 -57.81
N GLY A 1216 -8.90 -17.37 -57.49
CA GLY A 1216 -8.10 -17.96 -56.40
C GLY A 1216 -6.58 -17.91 -56.61
N VAL A 1217 -6.05 -16.90 -57.30
CA VAL A 1217 -4.64 -16.68 -57.60
C VAL A 1217 -4.11 -15.56 -56.70
N ALA A 1218 -2.98 -15.79 -56.04
CA ALA A 1218 -2.33 -14.80 -55.17
C ALA A 1218 -2.02 -13.51 -55.96
N GLY A 1219 -2.56 -12.38 -55.52
CA GLY A 1219 -2.05 -11.08 -55.96
C GLY A 1219 -0.73 -10.79 -55.23
N GLY A 1220 0.08 -9.90 -55.81
CA GLY A 1220 1.44 -9.63 -55.33
C GLY A 1220 1.52 -9.13 -53.88
N SER A 1221 2.74 -9.03 -53.38
CA SER A 1221 3.07 -8.37 -52.12
C SER A 1221 4.11 -7.28 -52.34
N CYS A 1222 4.05 -6.22 -51.55
CA CYS A 1222 5.09 -5.19 -51.48
C CYS A 1222 5.44 -4.87 -50.01
N PRO A 1223 6.68 -4.42 -49.74
CA PRO A 1223 7.04 -3.87 -48.44
C PRO A 1223 6.31 -2.54 -48.18
N GLY A 1224 5.92 -2.29 -46.93
CA GLY A 1224 5.28 -1.04 -46.53
C GLY A 1224 6.27 0.13 -46.35
N PRO A 1225 5.80 1.40 -46.42
CA PRO A 1225 6.63 2.57 -46.15
C PRO A 1225 7.08 2.69 -44.68
N SER A 1226 8.30 3.17 -44.43
CA SER A 1226 8.83 3.35 -43.07
C SER A 1226 8.11 4.46 -42.29
N PHE A 1227 7.79 4.23 -41.01
CA PHE A 1227 7.37 5.27 -40.06
C PHE A 1227 8.56 5.81 -39.26
N LEU A 1228 8.54 7.10 -38.92
CA LEU A 1228 9.57 7.75 -38.11
C LEU A 1228 8.93 8.62 -37.02
N PHE A 1229 9.31 8.43 -35.76
CA PHE A 1229 8.81 9.23 -34.62
C PHE A 1229 9.77 9.29 -33.44
N SER A 1230 9.69 10.34 -32.62
CA SER A 1230 10.45 10.51 -31.37
C SER A 1230 9.59 10.25 -30.13
N VAL A 1231 10.16 9.55 -29.13
CA VAL A 1231 9.60 9.43 -27.78
C VAL A 1231 10.55 10.09 -26.80
N GLU A 1232 10.05 11.02 -26.01
CA GLU A 1232 10.83 11.74 -25.02
C GLU A 1232 10.26 11.52 -23.62
N ALA A 1233 11.16 11.42 -22.63
CA ALA A 1233 10.80 11.35 -21.22
C ALA A 1233 10.38 12.74 -20.72
N VAL A 1234 9.28 12.81 -19.96
CA VAL A 1234 8.76 14.03 -19.33
C VAL A 1234 9.46 14.32 -18.00
#